data_AF-A0A368L2E7-F1
#
_entry.id   AF-A0A368L2E7-F1
#
_cell.length_a   1.000
_cell.length_b   1.000
_cell.length_c   1.000
_cell.angle_alpha   90.00
_cell.angle_beta   90.00
_cell.angle_gamma   90.00
#
_symmetry.space_group_name_H-M   'P 1'
#
loop_
_entity.id
_entity.type
_entity.pdbx_description
1 polymer ?
#
loop_
_entity_poly.entity_id
_entity_poly.type
_entity_poly.pdbx_seq_one_letter_code
_entity_poly.pdbx_strand_id
1 'polypeptide(L)'
;MTPLASIQSFLRQHAQPQTRLISDSRQLQAGDIFFAYPGEAGVSGVAQDGRAYIEQAWQAGAVAVVYEATESERWSQAWQGRPGLAIQGLKGLASQIARQFYRLDDYPAPQYVGITGTNGKTSCSFWLAQAFAALSGTPSGVVGTLGAGLLGAIDPTQPALNTTPDALSLQANLRQQIEAGAKHVVMEVSSIGLVQQRAAAVPFSYALFTNLTHDHLDYHGSMAAYAAAKAQLFQFPDLHAVVLNLDDPAAVQMRPLNQQVRVWGYTTQGVAVDWCDVIVQATAVSWAQAAPLGMRWSVKVWDRQRPANHDEAVVQVPIFGQFNVSNITGVIGVLLAAGYPLANIVKVLATLAPVPGRLQPVHYPFMAEHTGGVSGLMPQVFVDYAHTPDALAQCLQALHPLCQQRQGRLHVVFGCGGERDKVKRPLMVSVASRYADHLWLTTDNPRREEPEKILAAMLSGLPAALAFSSPSRVGDTATSTHVEAGVMATTVVVELDRARAIQQVIAQAAPADVILLAGKGAEPYQDCAGVRHPFSDMAEAERAISLRQRRPAMKTEQTNDSATLGVRGNLWQLVQSLSGAVLQASDNRPFVGICTDSRQLQPGQLFVALRGEQFDGHAYLPQVAAQGAAAAVVEANALARYLHSQASPAMAAAPLPLIIVPDSRRALGEIAAAWRQLYALPMIAVTGSNGKTTVKEMLASILAAQYGAEARLATAGNLNNEIGVPLTLCRLQPAHQAAVIELGMNHPGEIAWLAQLTQPTVALVNNAQREHQEFMGSIAAVAQENGDVLRALGAQGCAVFPAAQAEYHALWRKQAGAARCLTFGLETDEAQATVEGRLTIQPQGMQLSCSISNEPMMRFTVELNVAGEHNARNALAAIACAYAAGCSIFAIQAGLAQFSAVPGRLVQHTLRNGMRLIDDTYNANPDSVRAAIQVLAGQMTYRQRILILGDMGEVGAAGPAFHEEVGQYAQQQQLTRLLTVGALAAHSSEAFGEGAQHFADQASLLQDLLPRLTPECCVLVKGSRFMRMERVVAAIQAALANDYSANNSGVTDATVPASHGASSAASQHIQPHQGERHAA
;
A
#
# COMPACT_ATOMS: atom_id res chain seq x y z
N MET A 1 9.89 -53.73 -8.71
CA MET A 1 10.01 -52.30 -8.35
C MET A 1 9.19 -52.08 -7.09
N THR A 2 9.66 -51.28 -6.13
CA THR A 2 8.82 -50.88 -4.99
C THR A 2 7.59 -50.14 -5.50
N PRO A 3 6.44 -50.16 -4.79
CA PRO A 3 5.23 -49.43 -5.20
C PRO A 3 5.51 -47.95 -5.56
N LEU A 4 6.42 -47.33 -4.79
CA LEU A 4 6.85 -45.95 -5.00
C LEU A 4 7.62 -45.74 -6.31
N ALA A 5 8.49 -46.68 -6.71
CA ALA A 5 9.25 -46.59 -7.96
C ALA A 5 8.34 -46.69 -9.21
N SER A 6 7.30 -47.52 -9.17
CA SER A 6 6.29 -47.56 -10.24
C SER A 6 5.48 -46.26 -10.33
N ILE A 7 5.14 -45.66 -9.19
CA ILE A 7 4.44 -44.36 -9.15
C ILE A 7 5.32 -43.27 -9.76
N GLN A 8 6.60 -43.21 -9.39
CA GLN A 8 7.54 -42.24 -9.97
C GLN A 8 7.72 -42.43 -11.47
N SER A 9 7.77 -43.68 -11.96
CA SER A 9 7.86 -43.96 -13.39
C SER A 9 6.63 -43.44 -14.14
N PHE A 10 5.43 -43.65 -13.59
CA PHE A 10 4.19 -43.12 -14.16
C PHE A 10 4.19 -41.60 -14.19
N LEU A 11 4.54 -40.94 -13.08
CA LEU A 11 4.59 -39.48 -13.01
C LEU A 11 5.57 -38.90 -14.04
N ARG A 12 6.78 -39.47 -14.16
CA ARG A 12 7.79 -39.00 -15.13
C ARG A 12 7.38 -39.22 -16.59
N GLN A 13 6.61 -40.26 -16.88
CA GLN A 13 6.12 -40.53 -18.23
C GLN A 13 5.14 -39.46 -18.71
N HIS A 14 4.38 -38.85 -17.79
CA HIS A 14 3.32 -37.90 -18.11
C HIS A 14 3.65 -36.45 -17.74
N ALA A 15 4.68 -36.21 -16.93
CA ALA A 15 5.10 -34.87 -16.53
C ALA A 15 5.99 -34.18 -17.56
N GLN A 16 5.81 -32.87 -17.69
CA GLN A 16 6.69 -31.92 -18.36
C GLN A 16 7.51 -31.14 -17.32
N PRO A 17 8.56 -30.38 -17.72
CA PRO A 17 9.42 -29.65 -16.76
C PRO A 17 8.68 -28.70 -15.81
N GLN A 18 7.51 -28.18 -16.20
CA GLN A 18 6.69 -27.27 -15.40
C GLN A 18 5.48 -27.95 -14.72
N THR A 19 5.31 -29.27 -14.85
CA THR A 19 4.16 -29.98 -14.29
C THR A 19 4.14 -29.92 -12.76
N ARG A 20 2.99 -29.59 -12.20
CA ARG A 20 2.76 -29.57 -10.75
C ARG A 20 1.86 -30.73 -10.33
N LEU A 21 1.99 -31.14 -9.06
CA LEU A 21 1.09 -32.10 -8.44
C LEU A 21 0.05 -31.34 -7.63
N ILE A 22 -1.23 -31.50 -7.96
CA ILE A 22 -2.33 -30.71 -7.39
C ILE A 22 -3.40 -31.64 -6.83
N SER A 23 -3.85 -31.41 -5.59
CA SER A 23 -4.98 -32.15 -4.98
C SER A 23 -6.27 -31.33 -4.86
N ASP A 24 -6.25 -30.06 -5.23
CA ASP A 24 -7.43 -29.18 -5.26
C ASP A 24 -7.80 -28.87 -6.72
N SER A 25 -8.92 -29.41 -7.20
CA SER A 25 -9.35 -29.24 -8.60
C SER A 25 -9.54 -27.78 -9.01
N ARG A 26 -9.76 -26.87 -8.06
CA ARG A 26 -9.92 -25.43 -8.30
C ARG A 26 -8.61 -24.72 -8.63
N GLN A 27 -7.48 -25.33 -8.28
CA GLN A 27 -6.13 -24.78 -8.51
C GLN A 27 -5.44 -25.40 -9.73
N LEU A 28 -6.09 -26.37 -10.37
CA LEU A 28 -5.53 -27.14 -11.46
C LEU A 28 -5.40 -26.29 -12.73
N GLN A 29 -4.26 -26.42 -13.40
CA GLN A 29 -3.98 -25.82 -14.69
C GLN A 29 -3.66 -26.89 -15.74
N ALA A 30 -3.77 -26.52 -17.01
CA ALA A 30 -3.39 -27.41 -18.10
C ALA A 30 -1.91 -27.81 -17.98
N GLY A 31 -1.62 -29.11 -18.01
CA GLY A 31 -0.25 -29.63 -17.80
C GLY A 31 0.02 -30.20 -16.40
N ASP A 32 -0.88 -30.00 -15.44
CA ASP A 32 -0.74 -30.53 -14.08
C ASP A 32 -1.18 -32.00 -13.96
N ILE A 33 -0.74 -32.66 -12.89
CA ILE A 33 -1.20 -34.01 -12.51
C ILE A 33 -2.11 -33.88 -11.29
N PHE A 34 -3.33 -34.41 -11.40
CA PHE A 34 -4.33 -34.35 -10.34
C PHE A 34 -4.20 -35.54 -9.38
N PHE A 35 -4.21 -35.27 -8.08
CA PHE A 35 -4.22 -36.27 -7.01
C PHE A 35 -5.59 -36.30 -6.33
N ALA A 36 -6.33 -37.37 -6.55
CA ALA A 36 -7.71 -37.52 -6.13
C ALA A 36 -7.84 -38.56 -4.99
N TYR A 37 -7.97 -38.08 -3.75
CA TYR A 37 -8.19 -38.93 -2.59
C TYR A 37 -9.28 -38.35 -1.68
N PRO A 38 -9.94 -39.17 -0.84
CA PRO A 38 -10.92 -38.69 0.12
C PRO A 38 -10.34 -37.68 1.10
N GLY A 39 -11.04 -36.55 1.29
CA GLY A 39 -10.79 -35.63 2.40
C GLY A 39 -11.24 -36.24 3.74
N GLU A 40 -10.94 -35.55 4.83
CA GLU A 40 -11.52 -35.89 6.14
C GLU A 40 -12.79 -35.06 6.38
N ALA A 41 -13.74 -35.62 7.13
CA ALA A 41 -14.92 -34.90 7.53
C ALA A 41 -14.51 -33.76 8.47
N GLY A 42 -14.69 -32.52 8.03
CA GLY A 42 -14.51 -31.34 8.89
C GLY A 42 -15.67 -31.13 9.86
N VAL A 43 -15.71 -29.97 10.51
CA VAL A 43 -16.78 -29.54 11.44
C VAL A 43 -18.18 -29.56 10.80
N SER A 44 -18.27 -29.49 9.46
CA SER A 44 -19.52 -29.61 8.70
C SER A 44 -20.03 -31.06 8.50
N GLY A 45 -19.29 -32.06 8.96
CA GLY A 45 -19.71 -33.47 8.96
C GLY A 45 -19.68 -34.18 7.59
N VAL A 46 -19.31 -33.49 6.50
CA VAL A 46 -19.24 -34.07 5.15
C VAL A 46 -17.81 -34.00 4.62
N ALA A 47 -17.16 -35.16 4.51
CA ALA A 47 -15.91 -35.31 3.79
C ALA A 47 -16.17 -35.15 2.28
N GLN A 48 -15.50 -34.20 1.63
CA GLN A 48 -15.50 -34.16 0.16
C GLN A 48 -14.50 -35.16 -0.39
N ASP A 49 -14.90 -35.91 -1.40
CA ASP A 49 -14.05 -36.90 -2.05
C ASP A 49 -13.42 -36.33 -3.31
N GLY A 50 -12.08 -36.22 -3.33
CA GLY A 50 -11.34 -35.71 -4.48
C GLY A 50 -11.63 -36.48 -5.78
N ARG A 51 -12.03 -37.75 -5.68
CA ARG A 51 -12.37 -38.60 -6.84
C ARG A 51 -13.61 -38.12 -7.59
N ALA A 52 -14.52 -37.42 -6.93
CA ALA A 52 -15.69 -36.82 -7.56
C ALA A 52 -15.32 -35.71 -8.58
N TYR A 53 -14.11 -35.16 -8.49
CA TYR A 53 -13.65 -34.03 -9.31
C TYR A 53 -12.70 -34.46 -10.45
N ILE A 54 -12.54 -35.76 -10.71
CA ILE A 54 -11.66 -36.26 -11.78
C ILE A 54 -12.09 -35.74 -13.15
N GLU A 55 -13.40 -35.69 -13.44
CA GLU A 55 -13.90 -35.16 -14.72
C GLU A 55 -13.57 -33.66 -14.87
N GLN A 56 -13.72 -32.89 -13.79
CA GLN A 56 -13.35 -31.48 -13.76
C GLN A 56 -11.84 -31.30 -13.99
N ALA A 57 -10.99 -32.14 -13.40
CA ALA A 57 -9.55 -32.11 -13.61
C ALA A 57 -9.17 -32.33 -15.07
N TRP A 58 -9.84 -33.26 -15.76
CA TRP A 58 -9.64 -33.45 -17.20
C TRP A 58 -10.07 -32.25 -18.03
N GLN A 59 -11.21 -31.64 -17.70
CA GLN A 59 -11.69 -30.42 -18.38
C GLN A 59 -10.73 -29.25 -18.19
N ALA A 60 -10.08 -29.16 -17.03
CA ALA A 60 -9.05 -28.17 -16.74
C ALA A 60 -7.66 -28.51 -17.37
N GLY A 61 -7.54 -29.63 -18.07
CA GLY A 61 -6.34 -29.99 -18.84
C GLY A 61 -5.28 -30.79 -18.08
N ALA A 62 -5.67 -31.55 -17.05
CA ALA A 62 -4.76 -32.47 -16.38
C ALA A 62 -4.14 -33.45 -17.38
N VAL A 63 -2.84 -33.75 -17.24
CA VAL A 63 -2.12 -34.68 -18.12
C VAL A 63 -2.15 -36.12 -17.60
N ALA A 64 -2.37 -36.29 -16.30
CA ALA A 64 -2.60 -37.58 -15.66
C ALA A 64 -3.41 -37.40 -14.36
N VAL A 65 -4.02 -38.48 -13.90
CA VAL A 65 -4.72 -38.54 -12.61
C VAL A 65 -4.17 -39.70 -11.78
N VAL A 66 -3.83 -39.42 -10.53
CA VAL A 66 -3.47 -40.40 -9.52
C VAL A 66 -4.58 -40.42 -8.47
N TYR A 67 -5.18 -41.57 -8.19
CA TYR A 67 -6.38 -41.64 -7.36
C TYR A 67 -6.33 -42.77 -6.33
N GLU A 68 -7.03 -42.57 -5.21
CA GLU A 68 -7.18 -43.58 -4.16
C GLU A 68 -7.91 -44.81 -4.70
N ALA A 69 -7.30 -45.99 -4.54
CA ALA A 69 -7.90 -47.25 -4.95
C ALA A 69 -8.96 -47.70 -3.92
N THR A 70 -10.15 -48.11 -4.40
CA THR A 70 -11.12 -48.84 -3.56
C THR A 70 -11.29 -50.27 -4.06
N GLU A 71 -11.70 -51.18 -3.17
CA GLU A 71 -11.88 -52.60 -3.47
C GLU A 71 -12.90 -52.87 -4.60
N SER A 72 -13.76 -51.89 -4.92
CA SER A 72 -14.88 -52.04 -5.88
C SER A 72 -14.79 -51.17 -7.14
N GLU A 73 -13.90 -50.18 -7.24
CA GLU A 73 -13.84 -49.26 -8.40
C GLU A 73 -12.75 -49.67 -9.40
N ARG A 74 -13.18 -50.09 -10.60
CA ARG A 74 -12.31 -50.11 -11.78
C ARG A 74 -12.27 -48.71 -12.39
N TRP A 75 -11.13 -48.34 -12.99
CA TRP A 75 -11.00 -47.12 -13.80
C TRP A 75 -12.23 -46.95 -14.70
N SER A 76 -12.94 -45.82 -14.55
CA SER A 76 -14.21 -45.59 -15.24
C SER A 76 -14.04 -45.80 -16.74
N GLN A 77 -14.99 -46.49 -17.39
CA GLN A 77 -15.03 -46.60 -18.85
C GLN A 77 -15.04 -45.21 -19.52
N ALA A 78 -15.60 -44.20 -18.85
CA ALA A 78 -15.61 -42.82 -19.35
C ALA A 78 -14.20 -42.20 -19.51
N TRP A 79 -13.17 -42.77 -18.86
CA TRP A 79 -11.79 -42.29 -18.91
C TRP A 79 -10.85 -43.28 -19.61
N GLN A 80 -11.40 -44.25 -20.34
CA GLN A 80 -10.61 -45.24 -21.06
C GLN A 80 -9.69 -44.55 -22.09
N GLY A 81 -8.39 -44.86 -22.04
CA GLY A 81 -7.37 -44.21 -22.86
C GLY A 81 -6.73 -42.93 -22.27
N ARG A 82 -7.23 -42.41 -21.14
CA ARG A 82 -6.56 -41.33 -20.39
C ARG A 82 -5.59 -41.88 -19.33
N PRO A 83 -4.45 -41.21 -19.04
CA PRO A 83 -3.48 -41.69 -18.06
C PRO A 83 -4.01 -41.67 -16.61
N GLY A 84 -4.24 -42.85 -16.03
CA GLY A 84 -4.76 -43.01 -14.68
C GLY A 84 -3.98 -44.03 -13.87
N LEU A 85 -3.66 -43.71 -12.61
CA LEU A 85 -3.00 -44.64 -11.68
C LEU A 85 -3.75 -44.74 -10.35
N ALA A 86 -4.23 -45.95 -10.03
CA ALA A 86 -4.85 -46.27 -8.76
C ALA A 86 -3.79 -46.61 -7.71
N ILE A 87 -3.88 -46.01 -6.52
CA ILE A 87 -2.94 -46.24 -5.41
C ILE A 87 -3.74 -46.44 -4.12
N GLN A 88 -3.47 -47.53 -3.42
CA GLN A 88 -4.03 -47.78 -2.09
C GLN A 88 -3.25 -46.96 -1.04
N GLY A 89 -3.95 -46.22 -0.19
CA GLY A 89 -3.35 -45.37 0.84
C GLY A 89 -2.66 -44.13 0.27
N LEU A 90 -3.19 -43.58 -0.83
CA LEU A 90 -2.60 -42.46 -1.58
C LEU A 90 -2.31 -41.25 -0.68
N LYS A 91 -3.24 -40.89 0.20
CA LYS A 91 -3.09 -39.73 1.08
C LYS A 91 -1.83 -39.82 1.96
N GLY A 92 -1.57 -40.99 2.54
CA GLY A 92 -0.38 -41.21 3.38
C GLY A 92 0.93 -41.26 2.61
N LEU A 93 0.87 -41.66 1.33
CA LEU A 93 2.04 -41.71 0.44
C LEU A 93 2.33 -40.35 -0.24
N ALA A 94 1.37 -39.43 -0.27
CA ALA A 94 1.45 -38.19 -1.04
C ALA A 94 2.71 -37.36 -0.74
N SER A 95 3.12 -37.25 0.53
CA SER A 95 4.31 -36.49 0.93
C SER A 95 5.60 -37.12 0.35
N GLN A 96 5.72 -38.46 0.40
CA GLN A 96 6.87 -39.19 -0.14
C GLN A 96 6.91 -39.15 -1.67
N ILE A 97 5.74 -39.31 -2.31
CA ILE A 97 5.59 -39.22 -3.77
C ILE A 97 6.04 -37.84 -4.25
N ALA A 98 5.56 -36.78 -3.62
CA ALA A 98 5.89 -35.41 -4.02
C ALA A 98 7.37 -35.07 -3.76
N ARG A 99 7.95 -35.51 -2.64
CA ARG A 99 9.39 -35.31 -2.38
C ARG A 99 10.27 -35.85 -3.50
N GLN A 100 9.98 -37.08 -3.95
CA GLN A 100 10.73 -37.74 -5.01
C GLN A 100 10.43 -37.14 -6.39
N PHE A 101 9.17 -36.76 -6.65
CA PHE A 101 8.80 -36.10 -7.90
C PHE A 101 9.52 -34.78 -8.08
N TYR A 102 9.55 -33.95 -7.04
CA TYR A 102 10.27 -32.68 -7.01
C TYR A 102 11.78 -32.83 -6.76
N ARG A 103 12.31 -34.06 -6.77
CA ARG A 103 13.76 -34.36 -6.70
C ARG A 103 14.47 -33.59 -5.57
N LEU A 104 13.83 -33.49 -4.40
CA LEU A 104 14.37 -32.70 -3.29
C LEU A 104 15.68 -33.28 -2.74
N ASP A 105 15.89 -34.58 -2.91
CA ASP A 105 17.11 -35.28 -2.50
C ASP A 105 18.31 -34.99 -3.42
N ASP A 106 18.11 -34.33 -4.56
CA ASP A 106 19.19 -33.95 -5.49
C ASP A 106 19.88 -32.64 -5.07
N TYR A 107 19.35 -31.95 -4.08
CA TYR A 107 19.89 -30.70 -3.55
C TYR A 107 20.62 -30.97 -2.24
N PRO A 108 21.61 -30.13 -1.86
CA PRO A 108 22.15 -30.15 -0.51
C PRO A 108 21.00 -29.99 0.49
N ALA A 109 20.84 -30.96 1.38
CA ALA A 109 19.73 -30.97 2.33
C ALA A 109 19.83 -29.72 3.25
N PRO A 110 18.83 -28.84 3.27
CA PRO A 110 18.79 -27.77 4.27
C PRO A 110 18.52 -28.37 5.65
N GLN A 111 18.84 -27.61 6.69
CA GLN A 111 18.41 -27.97 8.04
C GLN A 111 16.94 -27.58 8.21
N TYR A 112 16.09 -28.58 8.41
CA TYR A 112 14.66 -28.39 8.65
C TYR A 112 14.37 -28.30 10.14
N VAL A 113 13.61 -27.28 10.54
CA VAL A 113 13.13 -27.11 11.92
C VAL A 113 11.61 -27.22 11.94
N GLY A 114 11.09 -28.20 12.66
CA GLY A 114 9.66 -28.35 12.91
C GLY A 114 9.25 -27.73 14.23
N ILE A 115 8.17 -26.94 14.25
CA ILE A 115 7.69 -26.27 15.46
C ILE A 115 6.24 -26.64 15.71
N THR A 116 5.94 -27.18 16.89
CA THR A 116 4.57 -27.48 17.30
C THR A 116 4.24 -26.97 18.70
N GLY A 117 2.95 -26.84 18.94
CA GLY A 117 2.36 -26.37 20.18
C GLY A 117 1.02 -25.69 19.93
N THR A 118 0.30 -25.31 20.99
CA THR A 118 -0.96 -24.57 20.86
C THR A 118 -0.66 -23.14 20.42
N ASN A 119 0.15 -22.41 21.20
CA ASN A 119 0.53 -21.02 20.93
C ASN A 119 2.03 -20.88 20.61
N GLY A 120 2.43 -19.79 19.94
CA GLY A 120 3.85 -19.44 19.72
C GLY A 120 4.52 -20.00 18.47
N LYS A 121 3.87 -20.92 17.72
CA LYS A 121 4.42 -21.53 16.49
C LYS A 121 4.91 -20.48 15.49
N THR A 122 4.04 -19.54 15.11
CA THR A 122 4.35 -18.47 14.16
C THR A 122 5.45 -17.54 14.64
N SER A 123 5.47 -17.21 15.94
CA SER A 123 6.50 -16.34 16.50
C SER A 123 7.87 -17.01 16.48
N CYS A 124 7.95 -18.25 16.96
CA CYS A 124 9.18 -19.03 16.94
C CYS A 124 9.65 -19.31 15.51
N SER A 125 8.76 -19.63 14.57
CA SER A 125 9.16 -19.93 13.18
C SER A 125 9.77 -18.72 12.50
N PHE A 126 9.15 -17.55 12.68
CA PHE A 126 9.60 -16.30 12.08
C PHE A 126 10.94 -15.83 12.68
N TRP A 127 11.10 -15.88 14.00
CA TRP A 127 12.36 -15.49 14.64
C TRP A 127 13.51 -16.45 14.37
N LEU A 128 13.25 -17.75 14.32
CA LEU A 128 14.26 -18.72 13.91
C LEU A 128 14.72 -18.48 12.49
N ALA A 129 13.80 -18.22 11.56
CA ALA A 129 14.19 -17.94 10.19
C ALA A 129 15.01 -16.65 10.06
N GLN A 130 14.62 -15.57 10.76
CA GLN A 130 15.42 -14.35 10.86
C GLN A 130 16.80 -14.62 11.43
N ALA A 131 16.88 -15.35 12.54
CA ALA A 131 18.14 -15.65 13.19
C ALA A 131 19.06 -16.52 12.33
N PHE A 132 18.54 -17.57 11.70
CA PHE A 132 19.30 -18.39 10.77
C PHE A 132 19.82 -17.58 9.59
N ALA A 133 18.97 -16.74 8.98
CA ALA A 133 19.40 -15.91 7.85
C ALA A 133 20.55 -14.96 8.23
N ALA A 134 20.44 -14.31 9.40
CA ALA A 134 21.47 -13.41 9.90
C ALA A 134 22.76 -14.14 10.32
N LEU A 135 22.66 -15.32 10.93
CA LEU A 135 23.81 -16.09 11.40
C LEU A 135 24.54 -16.83 10.28
N SER A 136 23.82 -17.31 9.26
CA SER A 136 24.41 -18.06 8.14
C SER A 136 24.79 -17.18 6.95
N GLY A 137 24.26 -15.95 6.87
CA GLY A 137 24.42 -15.07 5.72
C GLY A 137 23.75 -15.59 4.44
N THR A 138 22.79 -16.52 4.57
CA THR A 138 22.06 -17.10 3.43
C THR A 138 20.56 -16.97 3.62
N PRO A 139 19.75 -17.02 2.55
CA PRO A 139 18.30 -17.05 2.67
C PRO A 139 17.82 -18.18 3.60
N SER A 140 16.72 -17.92 4.29
CA SER A 140 16.04 -18.88 5.16
C SER A 140 14.59 -19.00 4.75
N GLY A 141 14.10 -20.23 4.66
CA GLY A 141 12.72 -20.55 4.32
C GLY A 141 11.81 -20.54 5.53
N VAL A 142 10.56 -20.12 5.35
CA VAL A 142 9.49 -20.22 6.34
C VAL A 142 8.28 -20.89 5.71
N VAL A 143 7.63 -21.78 6.46
CA VAL A 143 6.34 -22.36 6.11
C VAL A 143 5.43 -22.27 7.33
N GLY A 144 4.32 -21.55 7.22
CA GLY A 144 3.44 -21.34 8.36
C GLY A 144 2.20 -20.53 8.07
N THR A 145 1.61 -19.99 9.13
CA THR A 145 0.36 -19.22 9.08
C THR A 145 0.48 -17.97 8.21
N LEU A 146 1.66 -17.34 8.18
CA LEU A 146 1.93 -16.16 7.37
C LEU A 146 2.17 -16.46 5.89
N GLY A 147 2.35 -17.73 5.50
CA GLY A 147 2.71 -18.11 4.13
C GLY A 147 3.81 -19.16 4.07
N ALA A 148 4.17 -19.54 2.84
CA ALA A 148 5.29 -20.44 2.55
C ALA A 148 6.20 -19.80 1.50
N GLY A 149 7.48 -19.60 1.84
CA GLY A 149 8.45 -18.95 0.96
C GLY A 149 9.76 -18.58 1.66
N LEU A 150 10.63 -17.85 0.97
CA LEU A 150 11.79 -17.24 1.62
C LEU A 150 11.36 -16.12 2.57
N LEU A 151 12.06 -15.99 3.70
CA LEU A 151 11.92 -14.85 4.59
C LEU A 151 12.13 -13.54 3.81
N GLY A 152 11.17 -12.61 3.92
CA GLY A 152 11.14 -11.34 3.19
C GLY A 152 10.44 -11.39 1.82
N ALA A 153 10.20 -12.58 1.26
CA ALA A 153 9.38 -12.77 0.06
C ALA A 153 7.93 -13.19 0.38
N ILE A 154 7.64 -13.52 1.64
CA ILE A 154 6.29 -13.85 2.12
C ILE A 154 5.52 -12.54 2.32
N ASP A 155 4.33 -12.45 1.73
CA ASP A 155 3.36 -11.38 1.98
C ASP A 155 2.52 -11.74 3.22
N PRO A 156 2.76 -11.12 4.39
CA PRO A 156 2.03 -11.43 5.62
C PRO A 156 0.54 -11.05 5.54
N THR A 157 0.17 -10.24 4.55
CA THR A 157 -1.21 -9.81 4.32
C THR A 157 -2.04 -10.87 3.59
N GLN A 158 -1.39 -11.88 3.00
CA GLN A 158 -2.03 -13.04 2.37
C GLN A 158 -1.71 -14.32 3.16
N PRO A 159 -2.32 -14.51 4.34
CA PRO A 159 -2.03 -15.68 5.17
C PRO A 159 -2.39 -16.97 4.43
N ALA A 160 -1.60 -18.01 4.71
CA ALA A 160 -1.83 -19.32 4.11
C ALA A 160 -3.21 -19.87 4.53
N LEU A 161 -3.88 -20.57 3.61
CA LEU A 161 -5.14 -21.28 3.89
C LEU A 161 -5.01 -22.26 5.07
N ASN A 162 -3.83 -22.86 5.23
CA ASN A 162 -3.50 -23.78 6.31
C ASN A 162 -2.15 -23.40 6.92
N THR A 163 -2.03 -23.49 8.25
CA THR A 163 -0.73 -23.36 8.95
C THR A 163 0.30 -24.37 8.46
N THR A 164 -0.14 -25.59 8.13
CA THR A 164 0.68 -26.62 7.48
C THR A 164 0.03 -26.96 6.14
N PRO A 165 0.62 -26.60 4.99
CA PRO A 165 0.06 -26.90 3.66
C PRO A 165 -0.20 -28.39 3.45
N ASP A 166 -1.02 -28.76 2.47
CA ASP A 166 -1.17 -30.16 2.07
C ASP A 166 0.17 -30.75 1.59
N ALA A 167 0.25 -32.07 1.55
CA ALA A 167 1.51 -32.78 1.31
C ALA A 167 2.17 -32.42 -0.04
N LEU A 168 1.37 -32.18 -1.09
CA LEU A 168 1.90 -31.92 -2.43
C LEU A 168 2.41 -30.48 -2.52
N SER A 169 1.56 -29.53 -2.12
CA SER A 169 1.91 -28.11 -2.08
C SER A 169 3.09 -27.85 -1.15
N LEU A 170 3.18 -28.54 -0.02
CA LEU A 170 4.31 -28.43 0.91
C LEU A 170 5.63 -28.76 0.20
N GLN A 171 5.74 -29.93 -0.43
CA GLN A 171 6.98 -30.35 -1.08
C GLN A 171 7.34 -29.44 -2.27
N ALA A 172 6.33 -28.94 -3.01
CA ALA A 172 6.54 -27.95 -4.06
C ALA A 172 7.11 -26.62 -3.52
N ASN A 173 6.59 -26.13 -2.39
CA ASN A 173 7.11 -24.92 -1.74
C ASN A 173 8.54 -25.12 -1.22
N LEU A 174 8.84 -26.29 -0.63
CA LEU A 174 10.19 -26.61 -0.19
C LEU A 174 11.18 -26.62 -1.36
N ARG A 175 10.76 -27.15 -2.51
CA ARG A 175 11.57 -27.15 -3.74
C ARG A 175 11.94 -25.73 -4.16
N GLN A 176 10.97 -24.83 -4.22
CA GLN A 176 11.20 -23.43 -4.60
C GLN A 176 12.16 -22.73 -3.63
N GLN A 177 12.01 -22.96 -2.32
CA GLN A 177 12.88 -22.34 -1.31
C GLN A 177 14.33 -22.82 -1.43
N ILE A 178 14.55 -24.12 -1.64
CA ILE A 178 15.88 -24.70 -1.78
C ILE A 178 16.56 -24.25 -3.08
N GLU A 179 15.82 -24.21 -4.19
CA GLU A 179 16.31 -23.66 -5.46
C GLU A 179 16.71 -22.18 -5.33
N ALA A 180 15.98 -21.43 -4.52
CA ALA A 180 16.29 -20.04 -4.20
C ALA A 180 17.42 -19.88 -3.15
N GLY A 181 18.08 -20.97 -2.76
CA GLY A 181 19.28 -20.97 -1.93
C GLY A 181 19.04 -21.06 -0.42
N ALA A 182 17.86 -21.46 0.02
CA ALA A 182 17.59 -21.67 1.45
C ALA A 182 18.46 -22.81 2.03
N LYS A 183 19.25 -22.50 3.06
CA LYS A 183 20.01 -23.51 3.83
C LYS A 183 19.31 -23.96 5.11
N HIS A 184 18.35 -23.18 5.57
CA HIS A 184 17.50 -23.48 6.72
C HIS A 184 16.05 -23.30 6.28
N VAL A 185 15.18 -24.21 6.70
CA VAL A 185 13.74 -24.08 6.49
C VAL A 185 13.03 -24.31 7.82
N VAL A 186 12.28 -23.31 8.27
CA VAL A 186 11.57 -23.33 9.54
C VAL A 186 10.08 -23.47 9.29
N MET A 187 9.46 -24.47 9.91
CA MET A 187 8.10 -24.89 9.58
C MET A 187 7.21 -24.96 10.81
N GLU A 188 6.02 -24.35 10.72
CA GLU A 188 4.92 -24.59 11.65
C GLU A 188 4.26 -25.94 11.33
N VAL A 189 4.31 -26.85 12.30
CA VAL A 189 3.80 -28.21 12.20
C VAL A 189 2.58 -28.36 13.11
N SER A 190 1.39 -28.15 12.54
CA SER A 190 0.12 -28.28 13.25
C SER A 190 -0.21 -29.73 13.61
N SER A 191 -1.01 -29.94 14.66
CA SER A 191 -1.45 -31.30 15.06
C SER A 191 -2.28 -31.97 13.98
N ILE A 192 -3.13 -31.20 13.28
CA ILE A 192 -3.91 -31.67 12.13
C ILE A 192 -2.96 -32.06 10.99
N GLY A 193 -1.93 -31.26 10.71
CA GLY A 193 -0.92 -31.57 9.70
C GLY A 193 -0.15 -32.87 9.98
N LEU A 194 0.12 -33.17 11.25
CA LEU A 194 0.75 -34.43 11.68
C LEU A 194 -0.18 -35.63 11.49
N VAL A 195 -1.42 -35.55 12.01
CA VAL A 195 -2.43 -36.61 11.84
C VAL A 195 -2.70 -36.91 10.37
N GLN A 196 -2.76 -35.87 9.53
CA GLN A 196 -2.97 -36.00 8.09
C GLN A 196 -1.70 -36.28 7.29
N GLN A 197 -0.56 -36.50 7.96
CA GLN A 197 0.71 -36.87 7.33
C GLN A 197 1.22 -35.88 6.27
N ARG A 198 0.84 -34.60 6.37
CA ARG A 198 1.19 -33.57 5.39
C ARG A 198 2.71 -33.40 5.26
N ALA A 199 3.41 -33.43 6.40
CA ALA A 199 4.86 -33.26 6.49
C ALA A 199 5.65 -34.58 6.62
N ALA A 200 5.04 -35.74 6.35
CA ALA A 200 5.62 -37.05 6.66
C ALA A 200 6.98 -37.34 5.99
N ALA A 201 7.28 -36.72 4.84
CA ALA A 201 8.55 -36.88 4.13
C ALA A 201 9.52 -35.69 4.31
N VAL A 202 9.30 -34.85 5.32
CA VAL A 202 10.23 -33.75 5.65
C VAL A 202 11.26 -34.27 6.67
N PRO A 203 12.57 -34.26 6.35
CA PRO A 203 13.62 -34.77 7.24
C PRO A 203 13.99 -33.69 8.26
N PHE A 204 13.16 -33.52 9.30
CA PHE A 204 13.39 -32.55 10.35
C PHE A 204 14.69 -32.85 11.11
N SER A 205 15.62 -31.89 11.09
CA SER A 205 16.87 -31.95 11.86
C SER A 205 16.64 -31.55 13.32
N TYR A 206 15.70 -30.62 13.55
CA TYR A 206 15.36 -30.12 14.89
C TYR A 206 13.84 -30.02 15.06
N ALA A 207 13.37 -30.27 16.28
CA ALA A 207 11.96 -30.05 16.64
C ALA A 207 11.82 -29.20 17.90
N LEU A 208 10.91 -28.22 17.89
CA LEU A 208 10.61 -27.34 19.01
C LEU A 208 9.16 -27.56 19.50
N PHE A 209 9.00 -27.83 20.80
CA PHE A 209 7.73 -27.82 21.49
C PHE A 209 7.55 -26.51 22.27
N THR A 210 6.48 -25.76 21.98
CA THR A 210 6.20 -24.49 22.69
C THR A 210 5.31 -24.67 23.92
N ASN A 211 4.11 -25.21 23.78
CA ASN A 211 3.13 -25.44 24.87
C ASN A 211 1.92 -26.26 24.38
N LEU A 212 1.07 -26.72 25.30
CA LEU A 212 -0.17 -27.42 25.03
C LEU A 212 -1.31 -26.93 25.96
N THR A 213 -2.17 -26.06 25.44
CA THR A 213 -3.43 -25.61 26.08
C THR A 213 -4.66 -26.07 25.28
N HIS A 214 -5.87 -25.87 25.85
CA HIS A 214 -7.14 -26.32 25.28
C HIS A 214 -7.44 -25.65 23.93
N ASP A 215 -7.33 -26.41 22.84
CA ASP A 215 -7.60 -25.98 21.47
C ASP A 215 -7.89 -27.19 20.57
N HIS A 216 -8.55 -26.98 19.42
CA HIS A 216 -8.83 -27.99 18.39
C HIS A 216 -9.51 -29.31 18.86
N LEU A 217 -10.24 -29.29 19.98
CA LEU A 217 -10.92 -30.49 20.50
C LEU A 217 -12.12 -30.91 19.65
N ASP A 218 -12.66 -30.02 18.83
CA ASP A 218 -13.63 -30.32 17.77
C ASP A 218 -13.09 -31.34 16.76
N TYR A 219 -11.77 -31.37 16.54
CA TYR A 219 -11.10 -32.34 15.68
C TYR A 219 -10.53 -33.53 16.47
N HIS A 220 -9.82 -33.28 17.56
CA HIS A 220 -9.08 -34.34 18.29
C HIS A 220 -9.94 -35.12 19.30
N GLY A 221 -11.10 -34.60 19.69
CA GLY A 221 -12.03 -35.21 20.66
C GLY A 221 -11.55 -35.18 22.13
N SER A 222 -10.25 -35.19 22.39
CA SER A 222 -9.68 -35.10 23.75
C SER A 222 -8.30 -34.43 23.79
N MET A 223 -7.93 -33.87 24.95
CA MET A 223 -6.59 -33.31 25.16
C MET A 223 -5.48 -34.36 25.03
N ALA A 224 -5.75 -35.62 25.41
CA ALA A 224 -4.78 -36.71 25.28
C ALA A 224 -4.48 -37.03 23.81
N ALA A 225 -5.53 -37.12 22.97
CA ALA A 225 -5.36 -37.32 21.53
C ALA A 225 -4.63 -36.13 20.88
N TYR A 226 -4.95 -34.90 21.30
CA TYR A 226 -4.28 -33.69 20.81
C TYR A 226 -2.78 -33.67 21.18
N ALA A 227 -2.43 -34.07 22.41
CA ALA A 227 -1.04 -34.22 22.84
C ALA A 227 -0.31 -35.28 22.03
N ALA A 228 -0.91 -36.47 21.87
CA ALA A 228 -0.36 -37.57 21.10
C ALA A 228 -0.12 -37.19 19.63
N ALA A 229 -1.02 -36.41 19.03
CA ALA A 229 -0.84 -35.89 17.67
C ALA A 229 0.43 -35.02 17.55
N LYS A 230 0.67 -34.10 18.50
CA LYS A 230 1.89 -33.27 18.49
C LYS A 230 3.16 -34.06 18.79
N ALA A 231 3.08 -35.07 19.66
CA ALA A 231 4.20 -35.94 20.02
C ALA A 231 4.82 -36.64 18.80
N GLN A 232 4.05 -36.86 17.73
CA GLN A 232 4.53 -37.46 16.48
C GLN A 232 5.73 -36.72 15.89
N LEU A 233 5.77 -35.38 15.98
CA LEU A 233 6.90 -34.59 15.44
C LEU A 233 8.23 -34.98 16.07
N PHE A 234 8.24 -35.34 17.37
CA PHE A 234 9.44 -35.66 18.13
C PHE A 234 9.90 -37.11 17.95
N GLN A 235 9.21 -37.87 17.10
CA GLN A 235 9.57 -39.24 16.73
C GLN A 235 10.08 -39.34 15.28
N PHE A 236 10.28 -38.21 14.59
CA PHE A 236 10.83 -38.22 13.24
C PHE A 236 12.26 -38.78 13.23
N PRO A 237 12.60 -39.62 12.24
CA PRO A 237 13.84 -40.42 12.29
C PRO A 237 15.12 -39.58 12.13
N ASP A 238 15.05 -38.45 11.43
CA ASP A 238 16.21 -37.62 11.08
C ASP A 238 16.55 -36.54 12.14
N LEU A 239 15.88 -36.57 13.30
CA LEU A 239 16.11 -35.59 14.35
C LEU A 239 17.52 -35.73 14.95
N HIS A 240 18.25 -34.62 15.02
CA HIS A 240 19.51 -34.53 15.76
C HIS A 240 19.26 -34.08 17.20
N ALA A 241 18.32 -33.15 17.38
CA ALA A 241 17.96 -32.65 18.70
C ALA A 241 16.49 -32.20 18.76
N VAL A 242 15.94 -32.24 19.98
CA VAL A 242 14.63 -31.66 20.30
C VAL A 242 14.78 -30.57 21.35
N VAL A 243 13.91 -29.57 21.30
CA VAL A 243 13.88 -28.44 22.23
C VAL A 243 12.50 -28.36 22.86
N LEU A 244 12.42 -28.54 24.19
CA LEU A 244 11.16 -28.77 24.90
C LEU A 244 10.94 -27.73 25.99
N ASN A 245 9.75 -27.13 26.03
CA ASN A 245 9.37 -26.19 27.10
C ASN A 245 9.10 -26.93 28.42
N LEU A 246 10.02 -26.85 29.37
CA LEU A 246 9.87 -27.51 30.67
C LEU A 246 8.84 -26.83 31.57
N ASP A 247 8.44 -25.58 31.27
CA ASP A 247 7.37 -24.90 32.00
C ASP A 247 5.99 -25.53 31.69
N ASP A 248 5.90 -26.35 30.64
CA ASP A 248 4.68 -27.06 30.24
C ASP A 248 4.79 -28.56 30.58
N PRO A 249 3.88 -29.13 31.40
CA PRO A 249 3.94 -30.53 31.81
C PRO A 249 3.78 -31.51 30.64
N ALA A 250 3.22 -31.09 29.50
CA ALA A 250 3.13 -31.94 28.31
C ALA A 250 4.50 -32.22 27.66
N ALA A 251 5.56 -31.48 28.00
CA ALA A 251 6.90 -31.72 27.48
C ALA A 251 7.40 -33.15 27.72
N VAL A 252 6.97 -33.79 28.81
CA VAL A 252 7.31 -35.20 29.10
C VAL A 252 6.82 -36.15 28.00
N GLN A 253 5.66 -35.86 27.38
CA GLN A 253 5.08 -36.66 26.30
C GLN A 253 5.79 -36.43 24.95
N MET A 254 6.56 -35.35 24.83
CA MET A 254 7.28 -34.96 23.61
C MET A 254 8.71 -35.53 23.56
N ARG A 255 9.07 -36.42 24.50
CA ARG A 255 10.40 -37.03 24.54
C ARG A 255 10.62 -37.96 23.34
N PRO A 256 11.79 -37.88 22.67
CA PRO A 256 12.11 -38.81 21.60
C PRO A 256 12.32 -40.21 22.17
N LEU A 257 11.83 -41.23 21.47
CA LEU A 257 12.12 -42.63 21.80
C LEU A 257 13.55 -43.03 21.38
N ASN A 258 14.09 -42.37 20.34
CA ASN A 258 15.47 -42.57 19.90
C ASN A 258 16.45 -41.87 20.86
N GLN A 259 17.23 -42.68 21.59
CA GLN A 259 18.22 -42.19 22.57
C GLN A 259 19.42 -41.46 21.96
N GLN A 260 19.59 -41.50 20.63
CA GLN A 260 20.62 -40.74 19.93
C GLN A 260 20.25 -39.26 19.74
N VAL A 261 18.97 -38.92 19.88
CA VAL A 261 18.47 -37.56 19.74
C VAL A 261 18.75 -36.78 21.03
N ARG A 262 19.50 -35.67 20.93
CA ARG A 262 19.84 -34.85 22.09
C ARG A 262 18.64 -34.05 22.57
N VAL A 263 18.36 -34.06 23.87
CA VAL A 263 17.19 -33.39 24.47
C VAL A 263 17.61 -32.09 25.13
N TRP A 264 17.15 -30.97 24.58
CA TRP A 264 17.29 -29.64 25.16
C TRP A 264 15.99 -29.25 25.85
N GLY A 265 16.07 -28.86 27.13
CA GLY A 265 14.97 -28.27 27.86
C GLY A 265 15.13 -26.75 27.93
N TYR A 266 14.04 -26.00 27.90
CA TYR A 266 14.07 -24.58 28.24
C TYR A 266 13.01 -24.21 29.27
N THR A 267 13.30 -23.21 30.09
CA THR A 267 12.41 -22.81 31.20
C THR A 267 12.57 -21.34 31.56
N THR A 268 11.45 -20.72 31.90
CA THR A 268 11.39 -19.38 32.53
C THR A 268 11.06 -19.47 34.02
N GLN A 269 10.59 -20.63 34.50
CA GLN A 269 10.21 -20.88 35.89
C GLN A 269 11.30 -21.60 36.70
N GLY A 270 12.40 -21.98 36.06
CA GLY A 270 13.49 -22.72 36.71
C GLY A 270 13.17 -24.18 36.98
N VAL A 271 12.35 -24.80 36.12
CA VAL A 271 12.05 -26.23 36.20
C VAL A 271 13.33 -27.03 35.93
N ALA A 272 13.72 -27.85 36.90
CA ALA A 272 14.86 -28.75 36.79
C ALA A 272 14.37 -30.18 36.55
N VAL A 273 14.96 -30.84 35.54
CA VAL A 273 14.67 -32.23 35.20
C VAL A 273 15.96 -33.01 34.96
N ASP A 274 15.91 -34.32 35.20
CA ASP A 274 17.06 -35.24 35.09
C ASP A 274 17.07 -36.05 33.79
N TRP A 275 16.22 -35.70 32.82
CA TRP A 275 16.11 -36.39 31.52
C TRP A 275 16.45 -35.49 30.32
N CYS A 276 16.76 -34.21 30.53
CA CYS A 276 17.36 -33.35 29.51
C CYS A 276 18.87 -33.46 29.54
N ASP A 277 19.51 -33.33 28.38
CA ASP A 277 20.97 -33.23 28.24
C ASP A 277 21.46 -31.81 28.52
N VAL A 278 20.70 -30.81 28.06
CA VAL A 278 21.01 -29.38 28.21
C VAL A 278 19.76 -28.63 28.67
N ILE A 279 19.94 -27.66 29.57
CA ILE A 279 18.88 -26.76 30.04
C ILE A 279 19.25 -25.31 29.69
N VAL A 280 18.34 -24.61 29.02
CA VAL A 280 18.41 -23.17 28.72
C VAL A 280 17.41 -22.43 29.59
N GLN A 281 17.89 -21.69 30.58
CA GLN A 281 17.06 -21.00 31.56
C GLN A 281 17.08 -19.49 31.35
N ALA A 282 15.90 -18.87 31.28
CA ALA A 282 15.75 -17.42 31.37
C ALA A 282 15.50 -16.99 32.83
N THR A 283 16.21 -15.96 33.28
CA THR A 283 16.12 -15.39 34.63
C THR A 283 16.19 -13.88 34.58
N ALA A 284 15.83 -13.19 35.66
CA ALA A 284 15.90 -11.72 35.75
C ALA A 284 15.18 -11.01 34.58
N VAL A 285 13.99 -11.48 34.23
CA VAL A 285 13.18 -10.93 33.15
C VAL A 285 12.66 -9.54 33.54
N SER A 286 12.99 -8.55 32.72
CA SER A 286 12.57 -7.16 32.90
C SER A 286 12.32 -6.48 31.56
N TRP A 287 11.77 -5.27 31.62
CA TRP A 287 11.72 -4.37 30.47
C TRP A 287 13.09 -3.72 30.23
N ALA A 288 13.43 -3.49 28.97
CA ALA A 288 14.58 -2.66 28.61
C ALA A 288 14.26 -1.18 28.92
N GLN A 289 15.14 -0.52 29.68
CA GLN A 289 14.97 0.90 30.06
C GLN A 289 15.51 1.89 29.02
N ALA A 290 16.22 1.39 28.01
CA ALA A 290 16.82 2.18 26.94
C ALA A 290 16.49 1.57 25.57
N ALA A 291 16.56 2.38 24.51
CA ALA A 291 16.29 1.94 23.16
C ALA A 291 17.30 0.86 22.68
N PRO A 292 16.87 -0.12 21.86
CA PRO A 292 15.48 -0.35 21.46
C PRO A 292 14.64 -0.89 22.63
N LEU A 293 13.42 -0.35 22.75
CA LEU A 293 12.44 -0.79 23.75
C LEU A 293 12.04 -2.25 23.49
N GLY A 294 11.82 -3.01 24.56
CA GLY A 294 11.42 -4.42 24.49
C GLY A 294 11.76 -5.16 25.79
N MET A 295 12.04 -6.47 25.69
CA MET A 295 12.32 -7.32 26.84
C MET A 295 13.83 -7.56 27.02
N ARG A 296 14.28 -7.64 28.28
CA ARG A 296 15.66 -7.94 28.70
C ARG A 296 15.67 -9.04 29.76
N TRP A 297 16.60 -9.99 29.69
CA TRP A 297 16.77 -11.05 30.70
C TRP A 297 18.17 -11.67 30.64
N SER A 298 18.55 -12.44 31.66
CA SER A 298 19.75 -13.28 31.65
C SER A 298 19.39 -14.68 31.18
N VAL A 299 20.14 -15.23 30.23
CA VAL A 299 20.06 -16.62 29.79
C VAL A 299 21.25 -17.40 30.34
N LYS A 300 20.96 -18.55 30.96
CA LYS A 300 21.96 -19.49 31.49
C LYS A 300 21.81 -20.83 30.77
N VAL A 301 22.92 -21.39 30.32
CA VAL A 301 22.95 -22.69 29.63
C VAL A 301 23.73 -23.67 30.48
N TRP A 302 23.09 -24.78 30.85
CA TRP A 302 23.71 -25.85 31.62
C TRP A 302 23.70 -27.15 30.83
N ASP A 303 24.90 -27.67 30.51
CA ASP A 303 25.10 -28.91 29.78
C ASP A 303 25.57 -30.00 30.76
N ARG A 304 24.78 -31.06 30.93
CA ARG A 304 25.08 -32.14 31.88
C ARG A 304 26.36 -32.90 31.55
N GLN A 305 26.72 -32.93 30.28
CA GLN A 305 27.95 -33.58 29.84
C GLN A 305 29.17 -32.68 30.05
N ARG A 306 28.96 -31.38 30.32
CA ARG A 306 30.01 -30.37 30.56
C ARG A 306 29.68 -29.48 31.78
N PRO A 307 29.54 -30.05 32.98
CA PRO A 307 29.05 -29.32 34.16
C PRO A 307 29.96 -28.18 34.64
N ALA A 308 31.23 -28.15 34.22
CA ALA A 308 32.17 -27.07 34.51
C ALA A 308 31.99 -25.82 33.62
N ASN A 309 31.31 -25.94 32.47
CA ASN A 309 31.04 -24.84 31.55
C ASN A 309 29.57 -24.44 31.66
N HIS A 310 29.31 -23.27 32.22
CA HIS A 310 28.01 -22.60 32.12
C HIS A 310 28.21 -21.35 31.26
N ASP A 311 27.52 -21.31 30.12
CA ASP A 311 27.46 -20.10 29.31
C ASP A 311 26.33 -19.21 29.87
N GLU A 312 26.64 -17.95 30.13
CA GLU A 312 25.67 -16.95 30.56
C GLU A 312 25.79 -15.71 29.68
N ALA A 313 24.64 -15.14 29.31
CA ALA A 313 24.58 -13.89 28.57
C ALA A 313 23.33 -13.09 28.95
N VAL A 314 23.39 -11.78 28.73
CA VAL A 314 22.21 -10.92 28.82
C VAL A 314 21.62 -10.77 27.43
N VAL A 315 20.35 -11.13 27.30
CA VAL A 315 19.56 -10.98 26.07
C VAL A 315 18.72 -9.72 26.19
N GLN A 316 18.69 -8.92 25.13
CA GLN A 316 17.75 -7.83 24.96
C GLN A 316 17.18 -7.90 23.55
N VAL A 317 15.86 -7.84 23.42
CA VAL A 317 15.16 -7.96 22.13
C VAL A 317 14.10 -6.87 22.02
N PRO A 318 13.81 -6.35 20.81
CA PRO A 318 12.76 -5.37 20.57
C PRO A 318 11.36 -6.03 20.48
N ILE A 319 11.13 -7.06 21.29
CA ILE A 319 9.94 -7.90 21.31
C ILE A 319 9.33 -7.80 22.70
N PHE A 320 8.00 -7.75 22.79
CA PHE A 320 7.25 -7.44 24.00
C PHE A 320 6.58 -8.70 24.57
N GLY A 321 6.39 -8.74 25.88
CA GLY A 321 5.60 -9.76 26.58
C GLY A 321 6.38 -10.95 27.14
N GLN A 322 6.00 -11.42 28.32
CA GLN A 322 6.69 -12.51 29.04
C GLN A 322 6.59 -13.86 28.31
N PHE A 323 5.46 -14.18 27.69
CA PHE A 323 5.33 -15.40 26.89
C PHE A 323 6.31 -15.41 25.71
N ASN A 324 6.69 -14.24 25.18
CA ASN A 324 7.69 -14.14 24.13
C ASN A 324 9.12 -14.36 24.65
N VAL A 325 9.40 -14.13 25.94
CA VAL A 325 10.66 -14.55 26.56
C VAL A 325 10.77 -16.07 26.54
N SER A 326 9.69 -16.78 26.88
CA SER A 326 9.63 -18.25 26.77
C SER A 326 9.87 -18.70 25.33
N ASN A 327 9.14 -18.12 24.36
CA ASN A 327 9.32 -18.42 22.93
C ASN A 327 10.76 -18.18 22.45
N ILE A 328 11.36 -17.02 22.75
CA ILE A 328 12.74 -16.70 22.37
C ILE A 328 13.74 -17.62 23.08
N THR A 329 13.47 -18.05 24.32
CA THR A 329 14.34 -19.02 25.00
C THR A 329 14.31 -20.38 24.28
N GLY A 330 13.15 -20.80 23.76
CA GLY A 330 13.04 -21.95 22.85
C GLY A 330 13.82 -21.74 21.54
N VAL A 331 13.75 -20.54 20.95
CA VAL A 331 14.55 -20.16 19.76
C VAL A 331 16.05 -20.26 20.06
N ILE A 332 16.52 -19.74 21.20
CA ILE A 332 17.91 -19.87 21.65
C ILE A 332 18.31 -21.35 21.74
N GLY A 333 17.45 -22.19 22.33
CA GLY A 333 17.69 -23.63 22.42
C GLY A 333 17.90 -24.30 21.06
N VAL A 334 17.10 -23.96 20.05
CA VAL A 334 17.27 -24.50 18.68
C VAL A 334 18.56 -24.01 18.04
N LEU A 335 18.89 -22.72 18.18
CA LEU A 335 20.12 -22.15 17.61
C LEU A 335 21.38 -22.73 18.25
N LEU A 336 21.37 -22.95 19.56
CA LEU A 336 22.45 -23.64 20.28
C LEU A 336 22.57 -25.10 19.84
N ALA A 337 21.43 -25.80 19.70
CA ALA A 337 21.41 -27.17 19.19
C ALA A 337 21.94 -27.27 17.76
N ALA A 338 21.73 -26.23 16.94
CA ALA A 338 22.29 -26.10 15.60
C ALA A 338 23.78 -25.70 15.56
N GLY A 339 24.40 -25.49 16.73
CA GLY A 339 25.85 -25.25 16.86
C GLY A 339 26.28 -23.78 16.84
N TYR A 340 25.34 -22.82 16.89
CA TYR A 340 25.69 -21.41 16.94
C TYR A 340 26.14 -20.98 18.36
N PRO A 341 27.26 -20.25 18.52
CA PRO A 341 27.70 -19.77 19.83
C PRO A 341 26.71 -18.78 20.45
N LEU A 342 26.48 -18.87 21.77
CA LEU A 342 25.56 -18.00 22.51
C LEU A 342 25.84 -16.51 22.27
N ALA A 343 27.11 -16.11 22.23
CA ALA A 343 27.51 -14.73 21.98
C ALA A 343 27.05 -14.19 20.60
N ASN A 344 27.00 -15.04 19.57
CA ASN A 344 26.51 -14.65 18.24
C ASN A 344 24.99 -14.63 18.21
N ILE A 345 24.34 -15.59 18.88
CA ILE A 345 22.89 -15.64 19.02
C ILE A 345 22.38 -14.33 19.65
N VAL A 346 22.94 -13.93 20.79
CA VAL A 346 22.55 -12.71 21.52
C VAL A 346 22.62 -11.46 20.64
N LYS A 347 23.68 -11.32 19.83
CA LYS A 347 23.83 -10.19 18.90
C LYS A 347 22.72 -10.14 17.87
N VAL A 348 22.37 -11.29 17.29
CA VAL A 348 21.31 -11.40 16.28
C VAL A 348 19.92 -11.22 16.88
N LEU A 349 19.69 -11.70 18.12
CA LEU A 349 18.42 -11.52 18.81
C LEU A 349 18.09 -10.03 19.01
N ALA A 350 19.10 -9.20 19.25
CA ALA A 350 18.94 -7.75 19.40
C ALA A 350 18.45 -7.04 18.13
N THR A 351 18.58 -7.67 16.95
CA THR A 351 18.18 -7.12 15.66
C THR A 351 16.89 -7.73 15.12
N LEU A 352 16.23 -8.63 15.86
CA LEU A 352 15.01 -9.28 15.39
C LEU A 352 13.87 -8.28 15.21
N ALA A 353 13.11 -8.42 14.14
CA ALA A 353 11.85 -7.72 13.97
C ALA A 353 10.71 -8.43 14.73
N PRO A 354 9.75 -7.68 15.29
CA PRO A 354 8.47 -8.23 15.73
C PRO A 354 7.77 -8.99 14.60
N VAL A 355 6.98 -10.00 14.97
CA VAL A 355 6.22 -10.79 13.99
C VAL A 355 4.98 -9.98 13.57
N PRO A 356 4.69 -9.85 12.26
CA PRO A 356 3.51 -9.14 11.80
C PRO A 356 2.22 -9.62 12.49
N GLY A 357 1.48 -8.69 13.09
CA GLY A 357 0.22 -8.98 13.77
C GLY A 357 0.32 -9.83 15.05
N ARG A 358 1.50 -9.99 15.67
CA ARG A 358 1.68 -10.69 16.96
C ARG A 358 2.36 -9.77 17.96
N LEU A 359 1.55 -9.18 18.84
CA LEU A 359 1.90 -8.14 19.81
C LEU A 359 2.87 -7.11 19.20
N GLN A 360 2.56 -6.73 17.96
CA GLN A 360 3.41 -5.91 17.12
C GLN A 360 3.27 -4.45 17.56
N PRO A 361 4.34 -3.78 18.02
CA PRO A 361 4.27 -2.37 18.35
C PRO A 361 4.06 -1.53 17.09
N VAL A 362 3.20 -0.52 17.18
CA VAL A 362 3.10 0.53 16.16
C VAL A 362 4.28 1.48 16.33
N HIS A 363 5.04 1.71 15.27
CA HIS A 363 6.22 2.58 15.31
C HIS A 363 5.84 4.04 15.01
N TYR A 364 6.55 4.97 15.66
CA TYR A 364 6.36 6.41 15.48
C TYR A 364 7.55 6.98 14.68
N PRO A 365 7.42 7.22 13.36
CA PRO A 365 8.55 7.65 12.53
C PRO A 365 9.11 9.06 12.84
N PHE A 366 8.51 9.81 13.78
CA PHE A 366 8.84 11.23 14.03
C PHE A 366 9.38 11.54 15.44
N MET A 367 9.73 10.56 16.28
CA MET A 367 10.10 10.80 17.70
C MET A 367 11.52 10.39 18.09
N ALA A 368 12.51 10.59 17.22
CA ALA A 368 13.91 10.49 17.63
C ALA A 368 14.38 11.80 18.32
N GLU A 369 14.59 11.68 19.64
CA GLU A 369 15.69 12.32 20.40
C GLU A 369 15.65 13.77 20.89
N HIS A 370 14.55 14.52 20.81
CA HIS A 370 14.51 15.86 21.44
C HIS A 370 13.30 16.06 22.36
N THR A 371 13.39 15.58 23.60
CA THR A 371 12.88 16.29 24.80
C THR A 371 13.34 15.53 26.05
N GLY A 372 14.42 16.03 26.67
CA GLY A 372 14.68 15.72 28.07
C GLY A 372 13.56 16.32 28.92
N GLY A 373 12.63 15.47 29.37
CA GLY A 373 11.58 15.80 30.33
C GLY A 373 10.17 15.73 29.75
N VAL A 374 9.45 14.63 30.06
CA VAL A 374 8.00 14.37 30.27
C VAL A 374 6.94 14.98 29.31
N SER A 375 7.30 15.90 28.41
CA SER A 375 6.43 16.56 27.43
C SER A 375 6.64 15.93 26.05
N GLY A 376 6.08 14.74 25.83
CA GLY A 376 6.17 14.07 24.52
C GLY A 376 5.77 12.59 24.49
N LEU A 377 5.14 12.05 25.54
CA LEU A 377 4.73 10.65 25.51
C LEU A 377 3.48 10.49 24.60
N MET A 378 3.53 9.53 23.67
CA MET A 378 2.37 9.05 22.92
C MET A 378 1.90 7.72 23.54
N PRO A 379 0.59 7.41 23.51
CA PRO A 379 0.11 6.11 23.98
C PRO A 379 0.78 5.01 23.17
N GLN A 380 1.29 3.96 23.83
CA GLN A 380 1.94 2.84 23.14
C GLN A 380 0.87 1.93 22.54
N VAL A 381 0.89 1.72 21.22
CA VAL A 381 -0.10 0.89 20.53
C VAL A 381 0.52 -0.44 20.09
N PHE A 382 -0.25 -1.52 20.24
CA PHE A 382 0.09 -2.88 19.82
C PHE A 382 -1.03 -3.48 18.97
N VAL A 383 -0.67 -4.27 17.94
CA VAL A 383 -1.59 -5.06 17.12
C VAL A 383 -1.34 -6.55 17.34
N ASP A 384 -2.39 -7.33 17.62
CA ASP A 384 -2.30 -8.77 17.87
C ASP A 384 -3.46 -9.58 17.23
N TYR A 385 -3.17 -10.82 16.83
CA TYR A 385 -4.10 -11.79 16.27
C TYR A 385 -4.97 -12.53 17.31
N ALA A 386 -4.88 -12.17 18.60
CA ALA A 386 -5.61 -12.80 19.68
C ALA A 386 -7.13 -12.77 19.45
N HIS A 387 -7.69 -13.90 18.99
CA HIS A 387 -9.10 -14.07 18.64
C HIS A 387 -9.76 -15.24 19.40
N THR A 388 -9.13 -15.69 20.49
CA THR A 388 -9.61 -16.69 21.44
C THR A 388 -9.48 -16.15 22.87
N PRO A 389 -10.25 -16.67 23.86
CA PRO A 389 -10.18 -16.18 25.24
C PRO A 389 -8.78 -16.31 25.87
N ASP A 390 -8.11 -17.45 25.65
CA ASP A 390 -6.76 -17.71 26.17
C ASP A 390 -5.71 -16.77 25.57
N ALA A 391 -5.70 -16.62 24.23
CA ALA A 391 -4.76 -15.72 23.56
C ALA A 391 -4.95 -14.26 24.00
N LEU A 392 -6.21 -13.82 24.15
CA LEU A 392 -6.52 -12.46 24.60
C LEU A 392 -6.05 -12.24 26.05
N ALA A 393 -6.26 -13.21 26.93
CA ALA A 393 -5.77 -13.15 28.31
C ALA A 393 -4.23 -12.99 28.36
N GLN A 394 -3.51 -13.78 27.57
CA GLN A 394 -2.04 -13.75 27.52
C GLN A 394 -1.51 -12.40 27.04
N CYS A 395 -2.12 -11.81 26.00
CA CYS A 395 -1.74 -10.47 25.53
C CYS A 395 -1.98 -9.39 26.58
N LEU A 396 -3.15 -9.40 27.24
CA LEU A 396 -3.50 -8.41 28.26
C LEU A 396 -2.61 -8.51 29.50
N GLN A 397 -2.37 -9.73 29.99
CA GLN A 397 -1.44 -9.98 31.09
C GLN A 397 -0.01 -9.53 30.74
N ALA A 398 0.44 -9.76 29.51
CA ALA A 398 1.77 -9.36 29.05
C ALA A 398 1.96 -7.83 28.99
N LEU A 399 0.89 -7.08 28.72
CA LEU A 399 0.92 -5.62 28.64
C LEU A 399 0.72 -4.92 30.00
N HIS A 400 0.18 -5.62 31.01
CA HIS A 400 -0.11 -5.03 32.31
C HIS A 400 1.13 -4.45 33.02
N PRO A 401 2.30 -5.12 33.06
CA PRO A 401 3.51 -4.53 33.63
C PRO A 401 3.98 -3.26 32.91
N LEU A 402 3.78 -3.18 31.58
CA LEU A 402 4.11 -1.98 30.81
C LEU A 402 3.20 -0.81 31.18
N CYS A 403 1.90 -1.06 31.37
CA CYS A 403 0.94 -0.04 31.82
C CYS A 403 1.35 0.51 33.20
N GLN A 404 1.69 -0.37 34.14
CA GLN A 404 2.14 0.02 35.48
C GLN A 404 3.41 0.87 35.43
N GLN A 405 4.41 0.45 34.64
CA GLN A 405 5.66 1.20 34.48
C GLN A 405 5.43 2.59 33.87
N ARG A 406 4.52 2.69 32.89
CA ARG A 406 4.17 3.95 32.24
C ARG A 406 3.22 4.80 33.09
N GLN A 407 2.68 4.27 34.18
CA GLN A 407 1.61 4.88 34.97
C GLN A 407 0.37 5.22 34.13
N GLY A 408 0.06 4.37 33.15
CA GLY A 408 -1.06 4.53 32.22
C GLY A 408 -2.14 3.48 32.42
N ARG A 409 -3.18 3.57 31.58
CA ARG A 409 -4.29 2.61 31.51
C ARG A 409 -4.15 1.67 30.32
N LEU A 410 -4.68 0.46 30.47
CA LEU A 410 -4.76 -0.54 29.41
C LEU A 410 -6.10 -0.44 28.68
N HIS A 411 -6.04 -0.05 27.41
CA HIS A 411 -7.17 -0.07 26.49
C HIS A 411 -7.09 -1.32 25.61
N VAL A 412 -8.22 -1.99 25.36
CA VAL A 412 -8.30 -3.10 24.41
C VAL A 412 -9.45 -2.88 23.44
N VAL A 413 -9.16 -2.98 22.14
CA VAL A 413 -10.13 -2.92 21.04
C VAL A 413 -10.20 -4.28 20.38
N PHE A 414 -11.38 -4.92 20.40
CA PHE A 414 -11.56 -6.18 19.67
C PHE A 414 -13.01 -6.43 19.24
N GLY A 415 -13.14 -7.35 18.28
CA GLY A 415 -14.41 -7.88 17.80
C GLY A 415 -14.37 -9.41 17.71
N CYS A 416 -15.49 -10.02 17.34
CA CYS A 416 -15.57 -11.46 17.05
C CYS A 416 -16.00 -11.71 15.61
N GLY A 417 -15.43 -12.71 14.95
CA GLY A 417 -15.83 -13.10 13.61
C GLY A 417 -17.23 -13.73 13.56
N GLY A 418 -18.00 -13.39 12.51
CA GLY A 418 -19.28 -14.03 12.21
C GLY A 418 -19.10 -15.40 11.56
N GLU A 419 -20.13 -16.26 11.59
CA GLU A 419 -20.11 -17.64 11.07
C GLU A 419 -18.97 -18.50 11.64
N ARG A 420 -18.57 -18.22 12.89
CA ARG A 420 -17.56 -18.94 13.65
C ARG A 420 -18.14 -19.41 14.98
N ASP A 421 -17.33 -20.12 15.77
CA ASP A 421 -17.70 -20.56 17.11
C ASP A 421 -18.27 -19.40 17.94
N LYS A 422 -19.52 -19.57 18.40
CA LYS A 422 -20.26 -18.58 19.18
C LYS A 422 -19.94 -18.68 20.68
N VAL A 423 -19.49 -19.85 21.15
CA VAL A 423 -19.22 -20.12 22.57
C VAL A 423 -18.12 -19.21 23.10
N LYS A 424 -17.11 -18.90 22.28
CA LYS A 424 -16.00 -18.02 22.68
C LYS A 424 -16.37 -16.55 22.85
N ARG A 425 -17.45 -16.05 22.22
CA ARG A 425 -17.80 -14.61 22.18
C ARG A 425 -17.99 -14.00 23.58
N PRO A 426 -18.85 -14.56 24.47
CA PRO A 426 -18.98 -14.06 25.83
C PRO A 426 -17.73 -14.30 26.67
N LEU A 427 -17.01 -15.40 26.43
CA LEU A 427 -15.78 -15.71 27.18
C LEU A 427 -14.67 -14.69 26.92
N MET A 428 -14.51 -14.22 25.67
CA MET A 428 -13.52 -13.19 25.33
C MET A 428 -13.80 -11.87 26.05
N VAL A 429 -15.08 -11.45 26.13
CA VAL A 429 -15.48 -10.25 26.87
C VAL A 429 -15.23 -10.41 28.36
N SER A 430 -15.61 -11.54 28.94
CA SER A 430 -15.38 -11.83 30.37
C SER A 430 -13.89 -11.83 30.74
N VAL A 431 -13.02 -12.29 29.84
CA VAL A 431 -11.57 -12.23 30.02
C VAL A 431 -11.07 -10.79 29.92
N ALA A 432 -11.46 -10.07 28.87
CA ALA A 432 -10.99 -8.71 28.64
C ALA A 432 -11.38 -7.76 29.80
N SER A 433 -12.60 -7.89 30.32
CA SER A 433 -13.09 -7.07 31.43
C SER A 433 -12.34 -7.30 32.75
N ARG A 434 -11.55 -8.37 32.89
CA ARG A 434 -10.73 -8.62 34.09
C ARG A 434 -9.38 -7.93 34.05
N TYR A 435 -8.86 -7.64 32.86
CA TYR A 435 -7.49 -7.17 32.69
C TYR A 435 -7.39 -5.75 32.11
N ALA A 436 -8.41 -5.27 31.39
CA ALA A 436 -8.41 -3.95 30.77
C ALA A 436 -9.16 -2.91 31.60
N ASP A 437 -8.63 -1.68 31.61
CA ASP A 437 -9.29 -0.50 32.19
C ASP A 437 -10.36 0.06 31.24
N HIS A 438 -10.12 -0.05 29.93
CA HIS A 438 -11.03 0.42 28.89
C HIS A 438 -11.24 -0.67 27.83
N LEU A 439 -12.48 -1.14 27.69
CA LEU A 439 -12.90 -2.18 26.78
C LEU A 439 -13.68 -1.58 25.60
N TRP A 440 -13.12 -1.67 24.40
CA TRP A 440 -13.74 -1.22 23.16
C TRP A 440 -14.23 -2.42 22.35
N LEU A 441 -15.55 -2.56 22.23
CA LEU A 441 -16.19 -3.63 21.47
C LEU A 441 -16.57 -3.12 20.09
N THR A 442 -16.09 -3.82 19.06
CA THR A 442 -16.24 -3.42 17.66
C THR A 442 -16.44 -4.63 16.74
N THR A 443 -16.51 -4.41 15.44
CA THR A 443 -16.54 -5.47 14.43
C THR A 443 -15.16 -6.09 14.18
N ASP A 444 -15.14 -7.37 13.82
CA ASP A 444 -13.99 -8.08 13.23
C ASP A 444 -14.36 -8.37 11.76
N ASN A 445 -14.40 -9.62 11.32
CA ASN A 445 -14.98 -10.06 10.06
C ASN A 445 -16.42 -10.55 10.32
N PRO A 446 -17.46 -9.70 10.22
CA PRO A 446 -18.85 -10.12 10.44
C PRO A 446 -19.34 -11.16 9.41
N ARG A 447 -18.72 -11.24 8.22
CA ARG A 447 -19.18 -12.11 7.11
C ARG A 447 -20.66 -11.85 6.83
N ARG A 448 -21.47 -12.90 6.71
CA ARG A 448 -22.92 -12.77 6.49
C ARG A 448 -23.74 -12.69 7.77
N GLU A 449 -23.10 -12.74 8.95
CA GLU A 449 -23.79 -12.59 10.23
C GLU A 449 -23.95 -11.10 10.56
N GLU A 450 -25.14 -10.70 11.03
CA GLU A 450 -25.41 -9.31 11.43
C GLU A 450 -24.48 -8.87 12.57
N PRO A 451 -23.73 -7.76 12.43
CA PRO A 451 -22.82 -7.23 13.46
C PRO A 451 -23.48 -7.07 14.84
N GLU A 452 -24.74 -6.66 14.88
CA GLU A 452 -25.51 -6.43 16.10
C GLU A 452 -25.76 -7.74 16.87
N LYS A 453 -25.96 -8.86 16.16
CA LYS A 453 -26.12 -10.19 16.77
C LYS A 453 -24.80 -10.69 17.36
N ILE A 454 -23.69 -10.42 16.69
CA ILE A 454 -22.35 -10.73 17.19
C ILE A 454 -22.09 -9.93 18.46
N LEU A 455 -22.34 -8.62 18.43
CA LEU A 455 -22.19 -7.72 19.56
C LEU A 455 -23.06 -8.15 20.74
N ALA A 456 -24.35 -8.48 20.51
CA ALA A 456 -25.24 -8.94 21.57
C ALA A 456 -24.72 -10.21 22.26
N ALA A 457 -24.16 -11.15 21.49
CA ALA A 457 -23.54 -12.36 22.03
C ALA A 457 -22.21 -12.09 22.77
N MET A 458 -21.48 -11.03 22.39
CA MET A 458 -20.29 -10.58 23.13
C MET A 458 -20.70 -9.93 24.46
N LEU A 459 -21.70 -9.05 24.44
CA LEU A 459 -22.19 -8.31 25.61
C LEU A 459 -22.74 -9.22 26.72
N SER A 460 -23.24 -10.42 26.39
CA SER A 460 -23.68 -11.39 27.40
C SER A 460 -22.53 -11.93 28.27
N GLY A 461 -21.28 -11.69 27.88
CA GLY A 461 -20.08 -11.98 28.67
C GLY A 461 -19.71 -10.91 29.69
N LEU A 462 -20.37 -9.74 29.68
CA LEU A 462 -20.12 -8.69 30.66
C LEU A 462 -20.62 -9.12 32.06
N PRO A 463 -19.85 -8.81 33.13
CA PRO A 463 -20.36 -8.92 34.50
C PRO A 463 -21.68 -8.16 34.66
N ALA A 464 -22.60 -8.66 35.47
CA ALA A 464 -23.92 -8.03 35.69
C ALA A 464 -23.83 -6.56 36.13
N ALA A 465 -22.75 -6.21 36.82
CA ALA A 465 -22.44 -4.83 37.19
C ALA A 465 -22.24 -3.94 35.95
N LEU A 466 -21.68 -4.40 34.83
CA LEU A 466 -21.35 -3.57 33.65
C LEU A 466 -22.41 -3.60 32.53
N ALA A 467 -23.60 -4.16 32.79
CA ALA A 467 -24.63 -4.40 31.78
C ALA A 467 -25.29 -3.10 31.26
N PHE A 468 -25.46 -3.00 29.94
CA PHE A 468 -26.14 -1.87 29.30
C PHE A 468 -27.66 -2.00 29.38
N SER A 469 -28.38 -0.89 29.59
CA SER A 469 -29.85 -0.82 29.55
C SER A 469 -30.44 -0.80 28.12
N SER A 470 -29.80 -1.47 27.16
CA SER A 470 -30.10 -1.57 25.71
C SER A 470 -29.43 -0.49 24.81
N PRO A 471 -28.61 -0.86 23.80
CA PRO A 471 -28.05 0.09 22.83
C PRO A 471 -29.06 0.43 21.74
N SER A 472 -29.21 1.73 21.45
CA SER A 472 -30.13 2.26 20.45
C SER A 472 -29.37 2.53 19.14
N ARG A 473 -29.60 1.71 18.11
CA ARG A 473 -29.24 1.93 16.68
C ARG A 473 -27.74 1.96 16.30
N VAL A 474 -27.49 1.66 15.02
CA VAL A 474 -26.18 1.71 14.35
C VAL A 474 -25.73 3.17 14.21
N GLY A 475 -24.58 3.51 14.82
CA GLY A 475 -23.95 4.83 14.74
C GLY A 475 -23.82 5.58 16.07
N ASP A 476 -24.46 5.11 17.14
CA ASP A 476 -24.39 5.72 18.47
C ASP A 476 -23.27 5.07 19.31
N THR A 477 -22.34 5.86 19.83
CA THR A 477 -21.32 5.41 20.78
C THR A 477 -21.94 5.27 22.17
N ALA A 478 -22.06 4.06 22.70
CA ALA A 478 -22.59 3.80 24.04
C ALA A 478 -21.44 3.60 25.06
N THR A 479 -21.60 4.15 26.27
CA THR A 479 -20.59 4.05 27.35
C THR A 479 -21.22 3.61 28.68
N SER A 480 -20.61 2.64 29.36
CA SER A 480 -20.97 2.27 30.75
C SER A 480 -19.72 2.25 31.64
N THR A 481 -19.86 2.66 32.90
CA THR A 481 -18.77 2.72 33.90
C THR A 481 -19.27 2.23 35.24
N HIS A 482 -18.58 1.28 35.87
CA HIS A 482 -18.90 0.82 37.23
C HIS A 482 -17.67 0.88 38.14
N VAL A 483 -17.90 1.25 39.40
CA VAL A 483 -16.90 1.30 40.48
C VAL A 483 -17.43 0.45 41.63
N GLU A 484 -16.80 -0.69 41.90
CA GLU A 484 -17.12 -1.55 43.05
C GLU A 484 -15.86 -1.71 43.92
N ALA A 485 -16.04 -1.78 45.25
CA ALA A 485 -14.92 -1.82 46.19
C ALA A 485 -14.08 -3.11 46.00
N GLY A 486 -12.87 -2.96 45.44
CA GLY A 486 -11.91 -4.05 45.23
C GLY A 486 -11.83 -4.60 43.80
N VAL A 487 -12.60 -4.07 42.85
CA VAL A 487 -12.51 -4.39 41.41
C VAL A 487 -12.16 -3.12 40.63
N MET A 488 -11.17 -3.18 39.72
CA MET A 488 -10.78 -2.03 38.90
C MET A 488 -11.98 -1.53 38.08
N ALA A 489 -12.15 -0.21 38.00
CA ALA A 489 -13.26 0.41 37.29
C ALA A 489 -13.07 0.28 35.77
N THR A 490 -13.64 -0.76 35.15
CA THR A 490 -13.59 -0.95 33.69
C THR A 490 -14.66 -0.09 33.01
N THR A 491 -14.25 0.70 32.01
CA THR A 491 -15.17 1.43 31.12
C THR A 491 -15.40 0.63 29.85
N VAL A 492 -16.65 0.42 29.45
CA VAL A 492 -16.99 -0.27 28.20
C VAL A 492 -17.50 0.72 27.17
N VAL A 493 -16.92 0.70 25.96
CA VAL A 493 -17.29 1.50 24.80
C VAL A 493 -17.70 0.58 23.66
N VAL A 494 -18.81 0.88 23.01
CA VAL A 494 -19.25 0.17 21.79
C VAL A 494 -19.13 1.11 20.61
N GLU A 495 -18.38 0.71 19.59
CA GLU A 495 -18.26 1.38 18.30
C GLU A 495 -18.13 0.31 17.21
N LEU A 496 -19.21 0.10 16.44
CA LEU A 496 -19.26 -0.98 15.45
C LEU A 496 -18.29 -0.76 14.28
N ASP A 497 -17.98 0.48 13.93
CA ASP A 497 -16.99 0.80 12.91
C ASP A 497 -15.58 0.63 13.48
N ARG A 498 -14.86 -0.41 13.03
CA ARG A 498 -13.55 -0.75 13.55
C ARG A 498 -12.51 0.36 13.34
N ALA A 499 -12.52 1.03 12.18
CA ALA A 499 -11.62 2.13 11.90
C ALA A 499 -11.89 3.31 12.85
N ARG A 500 -13.17 3.60 13.09
CA ARG A 500 -13.60 4.65 14.00
C ARG A 500 -13.25 4.33 15.45
N ALA A 501 -13.42 3.09 15.89
CA ALA A 501 -13.04 2.64 17.23
C ALA A 501 -11.53 2.86 17.47
N ILE A 502 -10.68 2.44 16.52
CA ILE A 502 -9.22 2.63 16.57
C ILE A 502 -8.86 4.13 16.61
N GLN A 503 -9.49 4.94 15.75
CA GLN A 503 -9.24 6.37 15.72
C GLN A 503 -9.66 7.06 17.03
N GLN A 504 -10.81 6.71 17.58
CA GLN A 504 -11.32 7.30 18.82
C GLN A 504 -10.46 6.92 20.03
N VAL A 505 -10.12 5.63 20.20
CA VAL A 505 -9.28 5.20 21.34
C VAL A 505 -7.90 5.86 21.29
N ILE A 506 -7.29 5.92 20.11
CA ILE A 506 -5.97 6.55 19.94
C ILE A 506 -6.06 8.06 20.13
N ALA A 507 -7.15 8.73 19.75
CA ALA A 507 -7.32 10.16 19.98
C ALA A 507 -7.53 10.51 21.47
N GLN A 508 -8.19 9.62 22.23
CA GLN A 508 -8.61 9.87 23.61
C GLN A 508 -7.63 9.39 24.68
N ALA A 509 -6.82 8.36 24.39
CA ALA A 509 -5.90 7.77 25.35
C ALA A 509 -4.91 8.79 25.94
N ALA A 510 -4.49 8.65 27.19
CA ALA A 510 -3.43 9.49 27.73
C ALA A 510 -2.07 9.12 27.11
N PRO A 511 -1.10 10.04 27.06
CA PRO A 511 0.31 9.76 26.74
C PRO A 511 0.90 8.48 27.38
N ALA A 512 0.54 8.22 28.64
CA ALA A 512 1.02 7.09 29.41
C ALA A 512 0.37 5.75 29.01
N ASP A 513 -0.80 5.78 28.37
CA ASP A 513 -1.64 4.61 28.15
C ASP A 513 -1.02 3.60 27.17
N VAL A 514 -1.51 2.38 27.25
CA VAL A 514 -1.20 1.28 26.33
C VAL A 514 -2.50 0.83 25.66
N ILE A 515 -2.45 0.65 24.35
CA ILE A 515 -3.61 0.26 23.54
C ILE A 515 -3.29 -1.06 22.84
N LEU A 516 -4.15 -2.07 23.02
CA LEU A 516 -4.10 -3.34 22.30
C LEU A 516 -5.23 -3.40 21.27
N LEU A 517 -4.89 -3.50 19.99
CA LEU A 517 -5.81 -3.80 18.90
C LEU A 517 -5.75 -5.31 18.62
N ALA A 518 -6.78 -6.05 19.06
CA ALA A 518 -6.81 -7.50 19.00
C ALA A 518 -7.85 -8.04 18.00
N GLY A 519 -7.59 -9.25 17.50
CA GLY A 519 -8.50 -10.05 16.68
C GLY A 519 -8.00 -10.28 15.26
N LYS A 520 -7.59 -9.22 14.55
CA LYS A 520 -7.22 -9.28 13.13
C LYS A 520 -5.74 -9.52 12.86
N GLY A 521 -4.85 -9.08 13.76
CA GLY A 521 -3.40 -9.18 13.54
C GLY A 521 -2.97 -8.51 12.23
N ALA A 522 -2.36 -9.28 11.32
CA ALA A 522 -1.86 -8.78 10.03
C ALA A 522 -2.89 -8.88 8.87
N GLU A 523 -4.12 -9.30 9.13
CA GLU A 523 -5.16 -9.40 8.09
C GLU A 523 -5.46 -8.03 7.44
N PRO A 524 -5.37 -7.88 6.10
CA PRO A 524 -5.50 -6.60 5.39
C PRO A 524 -6.92 -6.33 4.87
N TYR A 525 -7.92 -7.05 5.36
CA TYR A 525 -9.29 -6.88 4.92
C TYR A 525 -10.31 -7.06 6.05
N GLN A 526 -11.50 -6.51 5.85
CA GLN A 526 -12.69 -6.78 6.64
C GLN A 526 -13.77 -7.41 5.75
N ASP A 527 -14.23 -8.62 6.10
CA ASP A 527 -15.29 -9.31 5.36
C ASP A 527 -16.69 -8.89 5.87
N CYS A 528 -17.43 -8.15 5.05
CA CYS A 528 -18.77 -7.67 5.31
C CYS A 528 -19.73 -8.19 4.23
N ALA A 529 -20.74 -8.97 4.64
CA ALA A 529 -21.71 -9.61 3.76
C ALA A 529 -21.10 -10.47 2.63
N GLY A 530 -19.90 -11.03 2.84
CA GLY A 530 -19.19 -11.83 1.84
C GLY A 530 -18.29 -11.01 0.90
N VAL A 531 -18.17 -9.69 1.11
CA VAL A 531 -17.27 -8.79 0.39
C VAL A 531 -16.08 -8.44 1.27
N ARG A 532 -14.86 -8.63 0.77
CA ARG A 532 -13.62 -8.25 1.46
C ARG A 532 -13.25 -6.80 1.16
N HIS A 533 -13.49 -5.91 2.12
CA HIS A 533 -13.09 -4.51 2.04
C HIS A 533 -11.64 -4.34 2.53
N PRO A 534 -10.79 -3.53 1.88
CA PRO A 534 -9.45 -3.22 2.38
C PRO A 534 -9.50 -2.60 3.78
N PHE A 535 -8.75 -3.17 4.73
CA PHE A 535 -8.71 -2.71 6.13
C PHE A 535 -7.50 -3.29 6.88
N SER A 536 -6.73 -2.49 7.62
CA SER A 536 -5.60 -2.99 8.44
C SER A 536 -5.55 -2.27 9.78
N ASP A 537 -5.53 -3.03 10.89
CA ASP A 537 -5.39 -2.47 12.24
C ASP A 537 -4.12 -1.63 12.38
N MET A 538 -3.02 -2.10 11.78
CA MET A 538 -1.74 -1.39 11.79
C MET A 538 -1.84 -0.06 11.04
N ALA A 539 -2.38 -0.07 9.82
CA ALA A 539 -2.51 1.14 9.01
C ALA A 539 -3.45 2.17 9.66
N GLU A 540 -4.56 1.71 10.24
CA GLU A 540 -5.50 2.58 10.96
C GLU A 540 -4.86 3.17 12.23
N ALA A 541 -4.06 2.40 12.95
CA ALA A 541 -3.33 2.89 14.12
C ALA A 541 -2.29 3.95 13.74
N GLU A 542 -1.47 3.69 12.72
CA GLU A 542 -0.47 4.64 12.19
C GLU A 542 -1.13 5.93 11.71
N ARG A 543 -2.28 5.83 11.01
CA ARG A 543 -3.09 6.96 10.58
C ARG A 543 -3.61 7.77 11.77
N ALA A 544 -4.19 7.11 12.77
CA ALA A 544 -4.74 7.77 13.95
C ALA A 544 -3.65 8.47 14.81
N ILE A 545 -2.48 7.85 14.92
CA ILE A 545 -1.30 8.42 15.59
C ILE A 545 -0.83 9.68 14.85
N SER A 546 -0.71 9.60 13.52
CA SER A 546 -0.29 10.72 12.68
C SER A 546 -1.26 11.90 12.79
N LEU A 547 -2.57 11.62 12.86
CA LEU A 547 -3.61 12.61 13.10
C LEU A 547 -3.49 13.27 14.48
N ARG A 548 -3.20 12.48 15.52
CA ARG A 548 -3.05 12.98 16.89
C ARG A 548 -1.85 13.92 17.05
N GLN A 549 -0.73 13.63 16.41
CA GLN A 549 0.47 14.49 16.43
C GLN A 549 0.22 15.88 15.80
N ARG A 550 -0.77 16.00 14.92
CA ARG A 550 -1.06 17.22 14.14
C ARG A 550 -2.07 18.16 14.79
N ARG A 551 -2.61 17.86 15.98
CA ARG A 551 -3.53 18.76 16.72
C ARG A 551 -2.76 19.77 17.59
N PRO A 552 -2.62 21.05 17.23
CA PRO A 552 -2.45 22.09 18.24
C PRO A 552 -3.74 22.22 19.05
N ALA A 553 -3.62 22.58 20.32
CA ALA A 553 -4.75 22.86 21.20
C ALA A 553 -5.53 24.09 20.71
N MET A 554 -6.47 23.90 19.75
CA MET A 554 -7.47 24.91 19.42
C MET A 554 -8.83 24.49 19.99
N LYS A 555 -9.38 25.35 20.84
CA LYS A 555 -10.79 25.33 21.25
C LYS A 555 -11.65 25.50 20.00
N THR A 556 -12.48 24.52 19.69
CA THR A 556 -13.44 24.59 18.59
C THR A 556 -14.83 24.84 19.16
N GLU A 557 -15.37 26.03 18.90
CA GLU A 557 -16.81 26.19 18.77
C GLU A 557 -17.19 25.62 17.39
N GLN A 558 -17.99 24.55 17.39
CA GLN A 558 -18.56 23.97 16.20
C GLN A 558 -19.81 24.75 15.81
N THR A 559 -19.84 25.29 14.59
CA THR A 559 -21.09 25.55 13.88
C THR A 559 -21.13 24.67 12.64
N ASN A 560 -22.16 23.82 12.59
CA ASN A 560 -22.49 22.97 11.45
C ASN A 560 -23.08 23.85 10.36
N ASP A 561 -22.41 23.96 9.21
CA ASP A 561 -23.07 24.10 7.92
C ASP A 561 -22.17 23.59 6.80
N SER A 562 -22.77 22.75 5.94
CA SER A 562 -22.09 21.91 4.96
C SER A 562 -21.80 22.63 3.64
N ALA A 563 -20.65 22.27 3.06
CA ALA A 563 -20.29 22.31 1.64
C ALA A 563 -20.13 23.69 0.94
N THR A 564 -18.91 23.93 0.44
CA THR A 564 -18.49 24.94 -0.57
C THR A 564 -18.05 26.35 -0.14
N LEU A 565 -17.41 26.56 1.01
CA LEU A 565 -16.91 27.91 1.34
C LEU A 565 -15.39 27.92 1.60
N GLY A 566 -14.65 28.61 0.71
CA GLY A 566 -13.21 28.88 0.77
C GLY A 566 -12.87 30.04 1.71
N VAL A 567 -11.85 30.86 1.38
CA VAL A 567 -11.40 32.02 2.19
C VAL A 567 -12.57 32.81 2.80
N ARG A 568 -12.54 33.06 4.10
CA ARG A 568 -13.57 33.84 4.81
C ARG A 568 -12.93 34.75 5.84
N GLY A 569 -13.55 35.89 6.07
CA GLY A 569 -13.09 36.87 7.05
C GLY A 569 -13.86 38.17 6.91
N ASN A 570 -13.39 39.21 7.60
CA ASN A 570 -13.91 40.57 7.45
C ASN A 570 -12.94 41.44 6.65
N LEU A 571 -13.47 42.43 5.93
CA LEU A 571 -12.68 43.28 5.03
C LEU A 571 -11.51 43.99 5.72
N TRP A 572 -11.68 44.42 6.98
CA TRP A 572 -10.61 45.10 7.71
C TRP A 572 -9.43 44.18 8.03
N GLN A 573 -9.71 42.95 8.47
CA GLN A 573 -8.66 41.95 8.74
C GLN A 573 -7.90 41.60 7.46
N LEU A 574 -8.62 41.51 6.33
CA LEU A 574 -8.02 41.29 5.03
C LEU A 574 -7.08 42.44 4.65
N VAL A 575 -7.52 43.69 4.74
CA VAL A 575 -6.72 44.88 4.39
C VAL A 575 -5.40 44.94 5.19
N GLN A 576 -5.41 44.52 6.46
CA GLN A 576 -4.19 44.46 7.27
C GLN A 576 -3.16 43.44 6.78
N SER A 577 -3.58 42.42 6.05
CA SER A 577 -2.71 41.39 5.46
C SER A 577 -2.15 41.77 4.09
N LEU A 578 -2.59 42.90 3.51
CA LEU A 578 -2.24 43.32 2.15
C LEU A 578 -1.30 44.53 2.13
N SER A 579 -0.24 44.42 1.34
CA SER A 579 0.78 45.46 1.21
C SER A 579 0.23 46.70 0.50
N GLY A 580 0.15 47.82 1.22
CA GLY A 580 -0.29 49.10 0.64
C GLY A 580 -1.78 49.17 0.32
N ALA A 581 -2.59 48.29 0.91
CA ALA A 581 -4.04 48.30 0.72
C ALA A 581 -4.72 49.43 1.50
N VAL A 582 -5.69 50.08 0.86
CA VAL A 582 -6.55 51.10 1.48
C VAL A 582 -8.00 50.73 1.25
N LEU A 583 -8.77 50.59 2.33
CA LEU A 583 -10.21 50.40 2.26
C LEU A 583 -10.90 51.76 2.07
N GLN A 584 -11.65 51.92 0.98
CA GLN A 584 -12.26 53.22 0.62
C GLN A 584 -13.34 53.69 1.60
N ALA A 585 -14.03 52.76 2.28
CA ALA A 585 -15.10 53.07 3.24
C ALA A 585 -14.89 52.28 4.56
N SER A 586 -15.42 52.78 5.68
CA SER A 586 -15.35 52.13 7.01
C SER A 586 -16.25 50.89 7.13
N ASP A 587 -16.32 50.07 6.08
CA ASP A 587 -17.21 48.92 5.97
C ASP A 587 -16.45 47.62 6.26
N ASN A 588 -16.68 47.05 7.45
CA ASN A 588 -16.02 45.83 7.89
C ASN A 588 -16.92 44.59 7.74
N ARG A 589 -17.75 44.54 6.69
CA ARG A 589 -18.62 43.38 6.45
C ARG A 589 -17.84 42.08 6.24
N PRO A 590 -18.46 40.92 6.51
CA PRO A 590 -17.87 39.63 6.20
C PRO A 590 -17.89 39.36 4.69
N PHE A 591 -16.94 38.57 4.22
CA PHE A 591 -16.95 37.97 2.89
C PHE A 591 -16.72 36.47 2.98
N VAL A 592 -17.20 35.73 1.98
CA VAL A 592 -17.00 34.29 1.87
C VAL A 592 -16.67 33.90 0.44
N GLY A 593 -15.48 33.37 0.24
CA GLY A 593 -14.91 33.01 -1.05
C GLY A 593 -14.28 34.20 -1.78
N ILE A 594 -13.49 33.86 -2.81
CA ILE A 594 -12.83 34.81 -3.71
C ILE A 594 -13.16 34.43 -5.15
N CYS A 595 -13.35 35.43 -6.00
CA CYS A 595 -13.61 35.24 -7.41
C CYS A 595 -12.82 36.24 -8.25
N THR A 596 -12.27 35.79 -9.37
CA THR A 596 -11.57 36.64 -10.36
C THR A 596 -12.32 36.69 -11.70
N ASP A 597 -13.37 35.89 -11.87
CA ASP A 597 -14.19 35.82 -13.09
C ASP A 597 -15.62 36.32 -12.78
N SER A 598 -15.97 37.50 -13.28
CA SER A 598 -17.28 38.12 -13.07
C SER A 598 -18.47 37.29 -13.57
N ARG A 599 -18.22 36.26 -14.40
CA ARG A 599 -19.26 35.33 -14.88
C ARG A 599 -19.60 34.24 -13.86
N GLN A 600 -18.69 33.97 -12.91
CA GLN A 600 -18.82 32.89 -11.91
C GLN A 600 -19.04 33.40 -10.48
N LEU A 601 -19.01 34.72 -10.28
CA LEU A 601 -19.19 35.35 -8.98
C LEU A 601 -20.50 34.93 -8.31
N GLN A 602 -20.41 34.53 -7.05
CA GLN A 602 -21.57 34.30 -6.18
C GLN A 602 -21.75 35.47 -5.20
N PRO A 603 -23.00 35.76 -4.76
CA PRO A 603 -23.25 36.78 -3.75
C PRO A 603 -22.40 36.57 -2.48
N GLY A 604 -21.83 37.63 -1.93
CA GLY A 604 -20.99 37.60 -0.73
C GLY A 604 -19.51 37.26 -0.95
N GLN A 605 -19.09 36.94 -2.18
CA GLN A 605 -17.68 36.73 -2.51
C GLN A 605 -16.89 38.05 -2.63
N LEU A 606 -15.59 37.98 -2.38
CA LEU A 606 -14.64 39.03 -2.70
C LEU A 606 -14.25 38.93 -4.19
N PHE A 607 -14.45 40.00 -4.96
CA PHE A 607 -14.00 40.05 -6.35
C PHE A 607 -12.57 40.63 -6.44
N VAL A 608 -11.66 39.99 -7.16
CA VAL A 608 -10.32 40.52 -7.41
C VAL A 608 -10.19 40.89 -8.88
N ALA A 609 -10.11 42.20 -9.15
CA ALA A 609 -10.10 42.74 -10.51
C ALA A 609 -8.71 42.60 -11.15
N LEU A 610 -8.45 41.46 -11.78
CA LEU A 610 -7.18 41.20 -12.46
C LEU A 610 -7.09 41.88 -13.83
N ARG A 611 -5.87 42.28 -14.21
CA ARG A 611 -5.55 42.84 -15.53
C ARG A 611 -4.62 41.92 -16.32
N GLY A 612 -4.98 41.67 -17.58
CA GLY A 612 -4.18 40.98 -18.58
C GLY A 612 -3.93 41.86 -19.81
N GLU A 613 -3.25 41.31 -20.83
CA GLU A 613 -2.90 42.08 -22.04
C GLU A 613 -4.12 42.49 -22.87
N GLN A 614 -5.15 41.64 -22.92
CA GLN A 614 -6.38 41.86 -23.70
C GLN A 614 -7.64 42.00 -22.82
N PHE A 615 -7.50 42.00 -21.50
CA PHE A 615 -8.62 41.98 -20.55
C PHE A 615 -8.34 42.85 -19.32
N ASP A 616 -9.34 43.59 -18.84
CA ASP A 616 -9.27 44.37 -17.60
C ASP A 616 -10.50 44.13 -16.73
N GLY A 617 -10.32 43.42 -15.62
CA GLY A 617 -11.38 43.07 -14.67
C GLY A 617 -12.07 44.29 -14.04
N HIS A 618 -11.41 45.45 -14.02
CA HIS A 618 -11.96 46.69 -13.47
C HIS A 618 -13.16 47.21 -14.29
N ALA A 619 -13.26 46.84 -15.57
CA ALA A 619 -14.39 47.22 -16.40
C ALA A 619 -15.73 46.59 -15.94
N TYR A 620 -15.67 45.52 -15.14
CA TYR A 620 -16.83 44.75 -14.70
C TYR A 620 -17.32 45.11 -13.29
N LEU A 621 -16.78 46.15 -12.66
CA LEU A 621 -17.17 46.60 -11.31
C LEU A 621 -18.70 46.83 -11.14
N PRO A 622 -19.43 47.43 -12.10
CA PRO A 622 -20.88 47.54 -11.99
C PRO A 622 -21.60 46.19 -12.00
N GLN A 623 -21.11 45.26 -12.82
CA GLN A 623 -21.70 43.92 -12.93
C GLN A 623 -21.52 43.14 -11.62
N VAL A 624 -20.32 43.15 -11.05
CA VAL A 624 -20.03 42.43 -9.78
C VAL A 624 -20.76 43.06 -8.59
N ALA A 625 -20.94 44.39 -8.59
CA ALA A 625 -21.78 45.07 -7.61
C ALA A 625 -23.24 44.61 -7.72
N ALA A 626 -23.80 44.56 -8.94
CA ALA A 626 -25.16 44.10 -9.18
C ALA A 626 -25.39 42.62 -8.83
N GLN A 627 -24.35 41.79 -8.95
CA GLN A 627 -24.37 40.37 -8.57
C GLN A 627 -24.17 40.14 -7.05
N GLY A 628 -23.97 41.21 -6.26
CA GLY A 628 -23.90 41.13 -4.81
C GLY A 628 -22.54 40.74 -4.23
N ALA A 629 -21.43 41.10 -4.89
CA ALA A 629 -20.09 40.97 -4.28
C ALA A 629 -20.03 41.67 -2.90
N ALA A 630 -19.29 41.07 -1.97
CA ALA A 630 -19.03 41.69 -0.68
C ALA A 630 -18.12 42.92 -0.81
N ALA A 631 -17.08 42.82 -1.64
CA ALA A 631 -16.17 43.91 -1.98
C ALA A 631 -15.42 43.60 -3.28
N ALA A 632 -14.69 44.59 -3.80
CA ALA A 632 -13.73 44.39 -4.90
C ALA A 632 -12.32 44.88 -4.53
N VAL A 633 -11.30 44.08 -4.86
CA VAL A 633 -9.88 44.46 -4.83
C VAL A 633 -9.53 45.07 -6.18
N VAL A 634 -9.06 46.32 -6.18
CA VAL A 634 -8.87 47.14 -7.39
C VAL A 634 -7.54 47.91 -7.35
N GLU A 635 -6.96 48.16 -8.51
CA GLU A 635 -5.77 49.00 -8.67
C GLU A 635 -6.15 50.49 -8.75
N ALA A 636 -5.46 51.33 -8.00
CA ALA A 636 -5.74 52.78 -7.95
C ALA A 636 -5.73 53.44 -9.33
N ASN A 637 -4.73 53.12 -10.16
CA ASN A 637 -4.59 53.69 -11.51
C ASN A 637 -5.66 53.20 -12.49
N ALA A 638 -6.09 51.94 -12.37
CA ALA A 638 -7.14 51.38 -13.22
C ALA A 638 -8.50 51.95 -12.83
N LEU A 639 -8.78 52.08 -11.53
CA LEU A 639 -9.97 52.72 -11.00
C LEU A 639 -10.07 54.18 -11.47
N ALA A 640 -8.98 54.95 -11.38
CA ALA A 640 -8.96 56.33 -11.86
C ALA A 640 -9.29 56.42 -13.36
N ARG A 641 -8.71 55.57 -14.22
CA ARG A 641 -9.02 55.55 -15.66
C ARG A 641 -10.47 55.17 -15.94
N TYR A 642 -11.01 54.19 -15.23
CA TYR A 642 -12.40 53.77 -15.35
C TYR A 642 -13.37 54.90 -14.96
N LEU A 643 -13.09 55.61 -13.87
CA LEU A 643 -13.90 56.75 -13.42
C LEU A 643 -13.83 57.93 -14.41
N HIS A 644 -12.71 58.12 -15.11
CA HIS A 644 -12.57 59.16 -16.14
C HIS A 644 -13.26 58.81 -17.47
N SER A 645 -13.41 57.51 -17.80
CA SER A 645 -13.97 57.07 -19.09
C SER A 645 -15.50 56.89 -19.09
N GLN A 646 -16.16 56.98 -17.94
CA GLN A 646 -17.61 56.84 -17.79
C GLN A 646 -18.29 58.22 -17.65
N ALA A 647 -19.15 58.57 -18.60
CA ALA A 647 -19.98 59.79 -18.56
C ALA A 647 -21.30 59.63 -17.75
N SER A 648 -21.43 58.63 -16.87
CA SER A 648 -22.70 58.34 -16.19
C SER A 648 -22.55 57.92 -14.71
N PRO A 649 -23.40 58.42 -13.78
CA PRO A 649 -23.28 58.24 -12.33
C PRO A 649 -23.83 56.89 -11.82
N ALA A 650 -23.53 55.78 -12.51
CA ALA A 650 -24.12 54.47 -12.20
C ALA A 650 -23.55 53.78 -10.93
N MET A 651 -22.47 54.29 -10.33
CA MET A 651 -21.99 53.84 -9.01
C MET A 651 -22.80 54.43 -7.83
N ALA A 652 -23.77 55.31 -8.09
CA ALA A 652 -24.52 56.01 -7.04
C ALA A 652 -25.65 55.16 -6.39
N ALA A 653 -26.02 54.00 -6.95
CA ALA A 653 -27.20 53.25 -6.50
C ALA A 653 -26.92 52.10 -5.50
N ALA A 654 -25.68 51.61 -5.40
CA ALA A 654 -25.26 50.67 -4.35
C ALA A 654 -23.72 50.72 -4.18
N PRO A 655 -23.19 51.22 -3.05
CA PRO A 655 -21.74 51.31 -2.87
C PRO A 655 -21.16 49.91 -2.65
N LEU A 656 -20.43 49.39 -3.65
CA LEU A 656 -19.56 48.22 -3.49
C LEU A 656 -18.30 48.67 -2.74
N PRO A 657 -17.98 48.13 -1.55
CA PRO A 657 -16.73 48.44 -0.87
C PRO A 657 -15.52 48.11 -1.75
N LEU A 658 -14.58 49.06 -1.89
CA LEU A 658 -13.35 48.87 -2.65
C LEU A 658 -12.13 48.78 -1.73
N ILE A 659 -11.32 47.76 -1.96
CA ILE A 659 -9.98 47.60 -1.41
C ILE A 659 -9.00 48.04 -2.50
N ILE A 660 -8.42 49.21 -2.34
CA ILE A 660 -7.50 49.80 -3.32
C ILE A 660 -6.10 49.29 -3.01
N VAL A 661 -5.47 48.64 -3.98
CA VAL A 661 -4.11 48.08 -3.89
C VAL A 661 -3.20 48.64 -4.99
N PRO A 662 -1.87 48.55 -4.83
CA PRO A 662 -0.94 48.89 -5.90
C PRO A 662 -1.02 47.91 -7.08
N ASP A 663 -1.22 46.62 -6.81
CA ASP A 663 -1.24 45.53 -7.80
C ASP A 663 -2.26 44.46 -7.35
N SER A 664 -3.25 44.20 -8.20
CA SER A 664 -4.34 43.25 -7.93
C SER A 664 -3.89 41.78 -7.92
N ARG A 665 -2.90 41.42 -8.74
CA ARG A 665 -2.35 40.06 -8.84
C ARG A 665 -1.50 39.73 -7.62
N ARG A 666 -0.64 40.67 -7.20
CA ARG A 666 0.13 40.53 -5.97
C ARG A 666 -0.79 40.43 -4.75
N ALA A 667 -1.83 41.27 -4.69
CA ALA A 667 -2.83 41.19 -3.63
C ALA A 667 -3.48 39.81 -3.57
N LEU A 668 -3.87 39.21 -4.71
CA LEU A 668 -4.41 37.85 -4.73
C LEU A 668 -3.44 36.82 -4.10
N GLY A 669 -2.15 36.92 -4.41
CA GLY A 669 -1.12 36.09 -3.78
C GLY A 669 -1.01 36.29 -2.27
N GLU A 670 -1.00 37.54 -1.81
CA GLU A 670 -0.94 37.88 -0.38
C GLU A 670 -2.17 37.36 0.39
N ILE A 671 -3.37 37.45 -0.19
CA ILE A 671 -4.59 36.85 0.38
C ILE A 671 -4.43 35.33 0.52
N ALA A 672 -3.93 34.67 -0.53
CA ALA A 672 -3.73 33.23 -0.52
C ALA A 672 -2.67 32.79 0.51
N ALA A 673 -1.56 33.53 0.65
CA ALA A 673 -0.53 33.26 1.63
C ALA A 673 -1.06 33.42 3.07
N ALA A 674 -1.82 34.48 3.34
CA ALA A 674 -2.45 34.71 4.64
C ALA A 674 -3.45 33.58 4.97
N TRP A 675 -4.24 33.14 4.00
CA TRP A 675 -5.16 32.00 4.17
C TRP A 675 -4.41 30.69 4.42
N ARG A 676 -3.36 30.42 3.65
CA ARG A 676 -2.51 29.24 3.77
C ARG A 676 -1.90 29.11 5.16
N GLN A 677 -1.49 30.21 5.79
CA GLN A 677 -0.89 30.24 7.13
C GLN A 677 -1.82 29.72 8.24
N LEU A 678 -3.13 29.69 8.00
CA LEU A 678 -4.10 29.17 8.98
C LEU A 678 -4.06 27.63 9.12
N TYR A 679 -3.37 26.93 8.22
CA TYR A 679 -3.37 25.47 8.15
C TYR A 679 -1.99 24.86 8.44
N ALA A 680 -1.91 24.01 9.46
CA ALA A 680 -0.72 23.20 9.74
C ALA A 680 -0.91 21.77 9.20
N LEU A 681 -0.61 21.57 7.91
CA LEU A 681 -0.72 20.27 7.23
C LEU A 681 0.50 20.03 6.33
N PRO A 682 0.79 18.76 5.95
CA PRO A 682 1.77 18.45 4.92
C PRO A 682 1.43 19.16 3.61
N MET A 683 2.34 20.04 3.18
CA MET A 683 2.22 20.83 1.97
C MET A 683 3.37 20.46 1.03
N ILE A 684 3.03 19.78 -0.07
CA ILE A 684 4.00 19.30 -1.05
C ILE A 684 4.00 20.25 -2.25
N ALA A 685 5.11 20.94 -2.50
CA ALA A 685 5.31 21.75 -3.70
C ALA A 685 6.09 20.96 -4.76
N VAL A 686 5.60 20.95 -6.00
CA VAL A 686 6.19 20.20 -7.12
C VAL A 686 6.65 21.16 -8.22
N THR A 687 7.97 21.15 -8.50
CA THR A 687 8.62 21.88 -9.61
C THR A 687 9.47 20.92 -10.45
N GLY A 688 10.13 21.45 -11.49
CA GLY A 688 11.00 20.72 -12.40
C GLY A 688 10.53 20.83 -13.84
N SER A 689 11.31 20.35 -14.80
CA SER A 689 11.02 20.63 -16.20
C SER A 689 9.92 19.76 -16.78
N ASN A 690 10.10 18.45 -16.67
CA ASN A 690 9.14 17.47 -17.15
C ASN A 690 8.53 16.66 -15.99
N GLY A 691 7.33 16.13 -16.19
CA GLY A 691 6.68 15.24 -15.21
C GLY A 691 5.98 15.90 -14.03
N LYS A 692 6.03 17.24 -13.87
CA LYS A 692 5.38 17.99 -12.76
C LYS A 692 3.93 17.54 -12.49
N THR A 693 3.08 17.65 -13.52
CA THR A 693 1.66 17.28 -13.43
C THR A 693 1.48 15.80 -13.12
N THR A 694 2.29 14.92 -13.73
CA THR A 694 2.24 13.47 -13.48
C THR A 694 2.55 13.15 -12.02
N VAL A 695 3.64 13.72 -11.47
CA VAL A 695 4.02 13.53 -10.07
C VAL A 695 2.97 14.11 -9.13
N LYS A 696 2.43 15.30 -9.43
CA LYS A 696 1.36 15.90 -8.64
C LYS A 696 0.10 15.02 -8.61
N GLU A 697 -0.29 14.42 -9.73
CA GLU A 697 -1.45 13.52 -9.78
C GLU A 697 -1.16 12.16 -9.10
N MET A 698 0.06 11.62 -9.21
CA MET A 698 0.49 10.46 -8.42
C MET A 698 0.40 10.74 -6.93
N LEU A 699 0.93 11.88 -6.48
CA LEU A 699 0.83 12.34 -5.09
C LEU A 699 -0.62 12.55 -4.67
N ALA A 700 -1.45 13.17 -5.51
CA ALA A 700 -2.88 13.33 -5.24
C ALA A 700 -3.56 11.96 -5.06
N SER A 701 -3.22 10.96 -5.87
CA SER A 701 -3.72 9.59 -5.71
C SER A 701 -3.29 8.96 -4.38
N ILE A 702 -2.00 9.08 -4.02
CA ILE A 702 -1.46 8.60 -2.74
C ILE A 702 -2.14 9.28 -1.55
N LEU A 703 -2.28 10.61 -1.59
CA LEU A 703 -2.94 11.38 -0.54
C LEU A 703 -4.42 11.03 -0.42
N ALA A 704 -5.11 10.72 -1.53
CA ALA A 704 -6.48 10.22 -1.49
C ALA A 704 -6.57 8.83 -0.86
N ALA A 705 -5.62 7.93 -1.15
CA ALA A 705 -5.54 6.62 -0.51
C ALA A 705 -5.26 6.71 1.00
N GLN A 706 -4.48 7.71 1.43
CA GLN A 706 -4.13 7.93 2.84
C GLN A 706 -5.23 8.62 3.67
N TYR A 707 -5.86 9.66 3.12
CA TYR A 707 -6.74 10.56 3.86
C TYR A 707 -8.20 10.57 3.36
N GLY A 708 -8.46 10.05 2.16
CA GLY A 708 -9.70 10.22 1.42
C GLY A 708 -9.64 11.36 0.40
N ALA A 709 -10.36 11.25 -0.71
CA ALA A 709 -10.30 12.21 -1.82
C ALA A 709 -10.69 13.64 -1.41
N GLU A 710 -11.73 13.78 -0.57
CA GLU A 710 -12.21 15.09 -0.07
C GLU A 710 -11.30 15.69 1.02
N ALA A 711 -10.44 14.89 1.63
CA ALA A 711 -9.52 15.33 2.69
C ALA A 711 -8.15 15.78 2.14
N ARG A 712 -7.99 15.89 0.82
CA ARG A 712 -6.77 16.40 0.20
C ARG A 712 -7.06 17.56 -0.75
N LEU A 713 -6.15 18.54 -0.76
CA LEU A 713 -6.14 19.57 -1.80
C LEU A 713 -5.09 19.23 -2.86
N ALA A 714 -5.43 19.41 -4.15
CA ALA A 714 -4.46 19.30 -5.23
C ALA A 714 -4.70 20.42 -6.25
N THR A 715 -3.62 20.90 -6.90
CA THR A 715 -3.74 21.80 -8.06
C THR A 715 -4.66 21.16 -9.11
N ALA A 716 -5.72 21.86 -9.50
CA ALA A 716 -6.65 21.40 -10.52
C ALA A 716 -6.25 21.91 -11.91
N GLY A 717 -6.31 21.05 -12.93
CA GLY A 717 -5.97 21.43 -14.30
C GLY A 717 -4.58 22.06 -14.42
N ASN A 718 -4.52 23.22 -15.09
CA ASN A 718 -3.29 24.00 -15.32
C ASN A 718 -3.17 25.23 -14.39
N LEU A 719 -3.73 25.16 -13.19
CA LEU A 719 -3.67 26.26 -12.20
C LEU A 719 -2.33 26.30 -11.45
N ASN A 720 -1.22 26.34 -12.19
CA ASN A 720 0.15 26.26 -11.65
C ASN A 720 0.94 27.59 -11.75
N ASN A 721 0.30 28.69 -12.17
CA ASN A 721 0.92 30.00 -12.35
C ASN A 721 0.56 31.00 -11.22
N GLU A 722 1.00 32.26 -11.36
CA GLU A 722 0.78 33.38 -10.41
C GLU A 722 -0.67 33.68 -10.06
N ILE A 723 -1.64 33.18 -10.83
CA ILE A 723 -3.08 33.32 -10.55
C ILE A 723 -3.65 32.00 -10.04
N GLY A 724 -3.29 30.88 -10.69
CA GLY A 724 -3.83 29.57 -10.39
C GLY A 724 -3.42 29.01 -9.03
N VAL A 725 -2.16 29.22 -8.62
CA VAL A 725 -1.68 28.76 -7.31
C VAL A 725 -2.41 29.49 -6.17
N PRO A 726 -2.52 30.84 -6.16
CA PRO A 726 -3.34 31.52 -5.18
C PRO A 726 -4.79 31.02 -5.11
N LEU A 727 -5.46 30.85 -6.25
CA LEU A 727 -6.83 30.33 -6.29
C LEU A 727 -6.93 28.91 -5.74
N THR A 728 -5.92 28.07 -5.96
CA THR A 728 -5.85 26.73 -5.39
C THR A 728 -5.71 26.79 -3.87
N LEU A 729 -4.78 27.60 -3.35
CA LEU A 729 -4.56 27.77 -1.91
C LEU A 729 -5.81 28.32 -1.19
N CYS A 730 -6.53 29.25 -1.82
CA CYS A 730 -7.79 29.81 -1.33
C CYS A 730 -8.93 28.78 -1.17
N ARG A 731 -8.77 27.56 -1.73
CA ARG A 731 -9.68 26.42 -1.53
C ARG A 731 -9.34 25.57 -0.30
N LEU A 732 -8.27 25.88 0.44
CA LEU A 732 -7.98 25.17 1.70
C LEU A 732 -9.16 25.30 2.69
N GLN A 733 -9.49 24.19 3.33
CA GLN A 733 -10.59 24.04 4.27
C GLN A 733 -10.13 23.22 5.49
N PRO A 734 -10.80 23.34 6.66
CA PRO A 734 -10.43 22.59 7.86
C PRO A 734 -10.45 21.07 7.73
N ALA A 735 -11.20 20.53 6.76
CA ALA A 735 -11.26 19.10 6.50
C ALA A 735 -10.00 18.56 5.77
N HIS A 736 -9.24 19.42 5.11
CA HIS A 736 -8.03 18.99 4.40
C HIS A 736 -6.93 18.59 5.39
N GLN A 737 -6.32 17.45 5.12
CA GLN A 737 -5.24 16.86 5.92
C GLN A 737 -3.89 16.88 5.23
N ALA A 738 -3.86 17.13 3.92
CA ALA A 738 -2.64 17.29 3.12
C ALA A 738 -2.95 18.07 1.83
N ALA A 739 -1.91 18.64 1.22
CA ALA A 739 -2.02 19.33 -0.04
C ALA A 739 -0.82 19.09 -0.96
N VAL A 740 -1.06 19.00 -2.27
CA VAL A 740 -0.03 18.95 -3.31
C VAL A 740 -0.25 20.06 -4.33
N ILE A 741 0.73 20.95 -4.46
CA ILE A 741 0.66 22.13 -5.31
C ILE A 741 1.74 22.07 -6.38
N GLU A 742 1.31 22.04 -7.63
CA GLU A 742 2.19 22.16 -8.80
C GLU A 742 2.54 23.64 -9.03
N LEU A 743 3.83 23.95 -9.18
CA LEU A 743 4.32 25.29 -9.51
C LEU A 743 4.94 25.26 -10.92
N GLY A 744 4.47 26.17 -11.78
CA GLY A 744 4.97 26.39 -13.12
C GLY A 744 5.64 27.75 -13.23
N MET A 745 6.52 27.88 -14.22
CA MET A 745 7.25 29.10 -14.54
C MET A 745 7.33 29.27 -16.05
N ASN A 746 7.41 30.52 -16.49
CA ASN A 746 7.84 30.94 -17.81
C ASN A 746 9.06 31.86 -17.71
N HIS A 747 9.15 32.67 -16.64
CA HIS A 747 10.19 33.67 -16.45
C HIS A 747 10.96 33.47 -15.12
N PRO A 748 12.21 33.95 -15.03
CA PRO A 748 12.96 33.90 -13.78
C PRO A 748 12.28 34.64 -12.63
N GLY A 749 12.34 34.07 -11.43
CA GLY A 749 11.79 34.61 -10.18
C GLY A 749 10.38 34.13 -9.82
N GLU A 750 9.66 33.49 -10.74
CA GLU A 750 8.28 33.05 -10.51
C GLU A 750 8.20 31.89 -9.51
N ILE A 751 9.11 30.91 -9.57
CA ILE A 751 9.09 29.76 -8.64
C ILE A 751 9.32 30.25 -7.21
N ALA A 752 10.24 31.19 -7.00
CA ALA A 752 10.52 31.77 -5.69
C ALA A 752 9.25 32.42 -5.08
N TRP A 753 8.53 33.20 -5.89
CA TRP A 753 7.27 33.81 -5.48
C TRP A 753 6.20 32.76 -5.15
N LEU A 754 5.96 31.81 -6.06
CA LEU A 754 4.94 30.76 -5.86
C LEU A 754 5.25 29.87 -4.64
N ALA A 755 6.52 29.54 -4.41
CA ALA A 755 6.96 28.77 -3.27
C ALA A 755 6.73 29.53 -1.94
N GLN A 756 6.95 30.85 -1.93
CA GLN A 756 6.65 31.69 -0.78
C GLN A 756 5.15 31.69 -0.42
N LEU A 757 4.26 31.67 -1.43
CA LEU A 757 2.82 31.58 -1.21
C LEU A 757 2.40 30.23 -0.63
N THR A 758 2.99 29.14 -1.14
CA THR A 758 2.61 27.78 -0.75
C THR A 758 3.13 27.38 0.63
N GLN A 759 4.27 27.91 1.07
CA GLN A 759 4.91 27.55 2.35
C GLN A 759 5.01 26.02 2.51
N PRO A 760 5.81 25.35 1.64
CA PRO A 760 5.87 23.90 1.62
C PRO A 760 6.54 23.33 2.86
N THR A 761 6.09 22.14 3.27
CA THR A 761 6.81 21.29 4.23
C THR A 761 7.64 20.24 3.50
N VAL A 762 7.27 19.92 2.25
CA VAL A 762 8.04 19.08 1.33
C VAL A 762 8.13 19.81 -0.01
N ALA A 763 9.32 19.93 -0.57
CA ALA A 763 9.53 20.62 -1.85
C ALA A 763 10.34 19.74 -2.79
N LEU A 764 9.82 19.54 -4.00
CA LEU A 764 10.37 18.67 -5.02
C LEU A 764 10.89 19.49 -6.21
N VAL A 765 12.14 19.23 -6.58
CA VAL A 765 12.64 19.48 -7.93
C VAL A 765 12.65 18.14 -8.67
N ASN A 766 11.71 17.93 -9.59
CA ASN A 766 11.58 16.62 -10.25
C ASN A 766 12.74 16.34 -11.22
N ASN A 767 13.20 17.37 -11.94
CA ASN A 767 14.36 17.37 -12.82
C ASN A 767 14.64 18.80 -13.31
N ALA A 768 15.83 19.03 -13.82
CA ALA A 768 16.17 20.21 -14.62
C ALA A 768 16.55 19.77 -16.04
N GLN A 769 15.72 20.12 -17.03
CA GLN A 769 15.89 19.75 -18.43
C GLN A 769 15.60 20.97 -19.33
N ARG A 770 15.59 20.78 -20.66
CA ARG A 770 15.35 21.88 -21.59
C ARG A 770 13.86 22.25 -21.60
N GLU A 771 13.53 23.35 -20.94
CA GLU A 771 12.23 24.02 -21.00
C GLU A 771 12.42 25.54 -21.10
N HIS A 772 11.40 26.25 -21.61
CA HIS A 772 11.33 27.72 -21.66
C HIS A 772 12.66 28.38 -22.11
N GLN A 773 13.33 27.79 -23.10
CA GLN A 773 14.70 28.20 -23.49
C GLN A 773 14.75 29.63 -24.02
N GLU A 774 13.62 30.11 -24.55
CA GLU A 774 13.42 31.51 -24.94
C GLU A 774 13.67 32.51 -23.79
N PHE A 775 13.39 32.12 -22.54
CA PHE A 775 13.49 33.01 -21.37
C PHE A 775 14.61 32.61 -20.40
N MET A 776 14.89 31.31 -20.23
CA MET A 776 15.86 30.81 -19.25
C MET A 776 17.29 30.75 -19.77
N GLY A 777 17.48 30.59 -21.08
CA GLY A 777 18.79 30.59 -21.76
C GLY A 777 19.72 29.39 -21.50
N SER A 778 19.56 28.62 -20.42
CA SER A 778 20.36 27.40 -20.15
C SER A 778 19.68 26.42 -19.18
N ILE A 779 20.09 25.15 -19.20
CA ILE A 779 19.62 24.14 -18.22
C ILE A 779 20.05 24.50 -16.80
N ALA A 780 21.24 25.10 -16.62
CA ALA A 780 21.70 25.56 -15.31
C ALA A 780 20.80 26.66 -14.73
N ALA A 781 20.31 27.58 -15.56
CA ALA A 781 19.32 28.59 -15.15
C ALA A 781 17.98 27.94 -14.79
N VAL A 782 17.53 26.93 -15.55
CA VAL A 782 16.34 26.13 -15.22
C VAL A 782 16.50 25.39 -13.87
N ALA A 783 17.67 24.83 -13.59
CA ALA A 783 17.98 24.17 -12.32
C ALA A 783 17.98 25.15 -11.14
N GLN A 784 18.51 26.35 -11.36
CA GLN A 784 18.52 27.45 -10.40
C GLN A 784 17.10 27.90 -10.06
N GLU A 785 16.28 28.18 -11.08
CA GLU A 785 14.91 28.65 -10.91
C GLU A 785 14.01 27.57 -10.26
N ASN A 786 14.00 26.34 -10.79
CA ASN A 786 13.21 25.25 -10.19
C ASN A 786 13.64 24.97 -8.74
N GLY A 787 14.94 25.10 -8.43
CA GLY A 787 15.51 24.93 -7.10
C GLY A 787 15.10 26.00 -6.09
N ASP A 788 14.56 27.14 -6.52
CA ASP A 788 14.11 28.19 -5.60
C ASP A 788 12.92 27.75 -4.73
N VAL A 789 12.19 26.70 -5.14
CA VAL A 789 11.19 26.05 -4.30
C VAL A 789 11.78 25.52 -2.98
N LEU A 790 13.04 25.07 -3.01
CA LEU A 790 13.71 24.50 -1.85
C LEU A 790 14.04 25.56 -0.80
N ARG A 791 14.23 26.82 -1.22
CA ARG A 791 14.49 27.95 -0.31
C ARG A 791 13.30 28.29 0.58
N ALA A 792 12.09 27.93 0.17
CA ALA A 792 10.87 28.16 0.94
C ALA A 792 10.67 27.16 2.08
N LEU A 793 11.52 26.13 2.20
CA LEU A 793 11.43 25.15 3.28
C LEU A 793 11.91 25.73 4.61
N GLY A 794 11.17 25.43 5.69
CA GLY A 794 11.64 25.63 7.05
C GLY A 794 12.66 24.57 7.48
N ALA A 795 13.25 24.72 8.68
CA ALA A 795 14.25 23.80 9.22
C ALA A 795 13.75 22.35 9.38
N GLN A 796 12.44 22.16 9.58
CA GLN A 796 11.80 20.84 9.66
C GLN A 796 11.28 20.34 8.30
N GLY A 797 11.53 21.10 7.23
CA GLY A 797 11.11 20.76 5.88
C GLY A 797 11.97 19.67 5.24
N CYS A 798 11.47 19.13 4.14
CA CYS A 798 12.17 18.12 3.35
C CYS A 798 12.31 18.54 1.88
N ALA A 799 13.55 18.70 1.42
CA ALA A 799 13.91 18.84 0.02
C ALA A 799 13.98 17.46 -0.64
N VAL A 800 13.44 17.35 -1.85
CA VAL A 800 13.47 16.13 -2.67
C VAL A 800 13.98 16.49 -4.06
N PHE A 801 14.97 15.75 -4.57
CA PHE A 801 15.55 15.99 -5.91
C PHE A 801 16.23 14.72 -6.49
N PRO A 802 16.41 14.60 -7.81
CA PRO A 802 16.90 13.36 -8.42
C PRO A 802 18.38 13.08 -8.11
N ALA A 803 18.73 11.82 -7.91
CA ALA A 803 20.12 11.38 -7.74
C ALA A 803 20.92 11.52 -9.05
N ALA A 804 20.30 11.25 -10.20
CA ALA A 804 20.94 11.20 -11.52
C ALA A 804 21.47 12.56 -12.05
N GLN A 805 21.17 13.69 -11.42
CA GLN A 805 21.66 15.03 -11.81
C GLN A 805 22.66 15.57 -10.79
N ALA A 806 23.72 14.80 -10.55
CA ALA A 806 24.73 15.07 -9.52
C ALA A 806 25.40 16.45 -9.67
N GLU A 807 25.48 17.00 -10.88
CA GLU A 807 26.03 18.32 -11.17
C GLU A 807 25.25 19.46 -10.49
N TYR A 808 23.97 19.28 -10.18
CA TYR A 808 23.13 20.27 -9.51
C TYR A 808 22.93 19.99 -8.02
N HIS A 809 23.45 18.89 -7.47
CA HIS A 809 23.27 18.54 -6.04
C HIS A 809 23.82 19.62 -5.10
N ALA A 810 24.99 20.17 -5.41
CA ALA A 810 25.58 21.25 -4.59
C ALA A 810 24.70 22.50 -4.57
N LEU A 811 24.08 22.83 -5.72
CA LEU A 811 23.14 23.94 -5.86
C LEU A 811 21.87 23.69 -5.05
N TRP A 812 21.21 22.55 -5.24
CA TRP A 812 19.95 22.23 -4.57
C TRP A 812 20.11 22.03 -3.06
N ARG A 813 21.21 21.43 -2.60
CA ARG A 813 21.54 21.38 -1.17
C ARG A 813 21.74 22.77 -0.58
N LYS A 814 22.43 23.67 -1.30
CA LYS A 814 22.60 25.05 -0.87
C LYS A 814 21.25 25.79 -0.77
N GLN A 815 20.34 25.57 -1.73
CA GLN A 815 19.00 26.16 -1.70
C GLN A 815 18.11 25.58 -0.60
N ALA A 816 18.25 24.29 -0.27
CA ALA A 816 17.52 23.63 0.81
C ALA A 816 17.96 24.11 2.22
N GLY A 817 19.18 24.64 2.36
CA GLY A 817 19.67 25.17 3.63
C GLY A 817 19.75 24.08 4.71
N ALA A 818 19.02 24.28 5.81
CA ALA A 818 18.98 23.33 6.94
C ALA A 818 17.96 22.20 6.77
N ALA A 819 17.14 22.22 5.71
CA ALA A 819 16.12 21.22 5.48
C ALA A 819 16.74 19.84 5.20
N ARG A 820 16.04 18.78 5.63
CA ARG A 820 16.42 17.40 5.31
C ARG A 820 16.37 17.20 3.79
N CYS A 821 17.31 16.45 3.23
CA CYS A 821 17.32 16.15 1.79
C CYS A 821 17.09 14.65 1.55
N LEU A 822 16.16 14.31 0.65
CA LEU A 822 16.00 12.97 0.09
C LEU A 822 16.31 13.00 -1.40
N THR A 823 16.97 11.96 -1.89
CA THR A 823 17.19 11.74 -3.32
C THR A 823 16.40 10.55 -3.83
N PHE A 824 16.01 10.57 -5.10
CA PHE A 824 15.33 9.45 -5.75
C PHE A 824 16.03 9.04 -7.07
N GLY A 825 16.00 7.75 -7.40
CA GLY A 825 16.69 7.21 -8.57
C GLY A 825 16.41 5.73 -8.81
N LEU A 826 16.72 5.25 -10.01
CA LEU A 826 16.66 3.82 -10.32
C LEU A 826 17.98 3.15 -9.91
N GLU A 827 17.96 1.86 -9.59
CA GLU A 827 19.19 1.10 -9.25
C GLU A 827 20.23 1.08 -10.38
N THR A 828 19.81 1.36 -11.62
CA THR A 828 20.68 1.48 -12.79
C THR A 828 21.42 2.81 -12.87
N ASP A 829 21.07 3.78 -12.03
CA ASP A 829 21.74 5.09 -11.98
C ASP A 829 23.11 4.95 -11.30
N GLU A 830 24.10 5.72 -11.76
CA GLU A 830 25.46 5.70 -11.19
C GLU A 830 25.49 6.20 -9.74
N ALA A 831 24.57 7.11 -9.38
CA ALA A 831 24.48 7.71 -8.06
C ALA A 831 23.42 7.02 -7.21
N GLN A 832 23.82 6.53 -6.04
CA GLN A 832 22.89 5.96 -5.07
C GLN A 832 21.89 7.01 -4.57
N ALA A 833 20.62 6.61 -4.48
CA ALA A 833 19.52 7.44 -4.04
C ALA A 833 19.05 7.08 -2.63
N THR A 834 18.33 7.99 -1.98
CA THR A 834 17.69 7.68 -0.69
C THR A 834 16.47 6.78 -0.89
N VAL A 835 15.72 7.00 -1.97
CA VAL A 835 14.62 6.16 -2.43
C VAL A 835 15.03 5.57 -3.78
N GLU A 836 15.32 4.27 -3.78
CA GLU A 836 15.78 3.54 -4.96
C GLU A 836 14.70 2.60 -5.48
N GLY A 837 14.64 2.45 -6.80
CA GLY A 837 13.71 1.54 -7.46
C GLY A 837 14.37 0.63 -8.50
N ARG A 838 13.99 -0.64 -8.49
CA ARG A 838 14.23 -1.58 -9.60
C ARG A 838 12.98 -1.72 -10.45
N LEU A 839 13.09 -1.30 -11.71
CA LEU A 839 12.01 -1.40 -12.69
C LEU A 839 11.99 -2.79 -13.34
N THR A 840 10.83 -3.43 -13.35
CA THR A 840 10.57 -4.66 -14.09
C THR A 840 9.37 -4.44 -15.02
N ILE A 841 9.52 -4.69 -16.31
CA ILE A 841 8.43 -4.56 -17.29
C ILE A 841 7.70 -5.91 -17.37
N GLN A 842 6.38 -5.88 -17.22
CA GLN A 842 5.52 -7.07 -17.29
C GLN A 842 4.47 -6.90 -18.42
N PRO A 843 3.82 -7.97 -18.89
CA PRO A 843 2.78 -7.88 -19.93
C PRO A 843 1.58 -7.01 -19.53
N GLN A 844 1.31 -6.88 -18.23
CA GLN A 844 0.14 -6.19 -17.66
C GLN A 844 0.44 -4.76 -17.18
N GLY A 845 1.71 -4.33 -17.15
CA GLY A 845 2.12 -3.02 -16.62
C GLY A 845 3.61 -2.98 -16.28
N MET A 846 4.02 -1.95 -15.54
CA MET A 846 5.37 -1.89 -14.97
C MET A 846 5.30 -2.17 -13.46
N GLN A 847 6.23 -2.96 -12.95
CA GLN A 847 6.39 -3.21 -11.54
C GLN A 847 7.67 -2.52 -11.04
N LEU A 848 7.59 -1.83 -9.91
CA LEU A 848 8.71 -1.12 -9.30
C LEU A 848 8.97 -1.68 -7.89
N SER A 849 10.10 -2.34 -7.71
CA SER A 849 10.55 -2.79 -6.38
C SER A 849 11.37 -1.68 -5.74
N CYS A 850 10.88 -1.13 -4.63
CA CYS A 850 11.41 0.07 -3.99
C CYS A 850 12.14 -0.27 -2.70
N SER A 851 13.17 0.53 -2.37
CA SER A 851 13.84 0.50 -1.06
C SER A 851 14.18 1.91 -0.59
N ILE A 852 14.32 2.08 0.73
CA ILE A 852 14.69 3.35 1.37
C ILE A 852 15.95 3.13 2.21
N SER A 853 17.04 3.84 1.89
CA SER A 853 18.40 3.49 2.37
C SER A 853 18.61 3.55 3.88
N ASN A 854 17.87 4.41 4.60
CA ASN A 854 17.95 4.50 6.06
C ASN A 854 17.08 3.46 6.78
N GLU A 855 16.29 2.68 6.04
CA GLU A 855 15.40 1.64 6.54
C GLU A 855 15.55 0.37 5.69
N PRO A 856 16.68 -0.37 5.80
CA PRO A 856 17.01 -1.46 4.88
C PRO A 856 16.01 -2.63 4.87
N MET A 857 15.12 -2.71 5.87
CA MET A 857 14.02 -3.67 5.96
C MET A 857 12.73 -3.19 5.27
N MET A 858 12.60 -1.91 4.92
CA MET A 858 11.49 -1.37 4.15
C MET A 858 11.73 -1.57 2.64
N ARG A 859 11.46 -2.78 2.18
CA ARG A 859 11.30 -3.09 0.75
C ARG A 859 9.83 -3.33 0.46
N PHE A 860 9.34 -2.72 -0.61
CA PHE A 860 7.96 -2.88 -1.05
C PHE A 860 7.87 -2.76 -2.57
N THR A 861 6.81 -3.33 -3.11
CA THR A 861 6.60 -3.36 -4.56
C THR A 861 5.37 -2.55 -4.93
N VAL A 862 5.45 -1.82 -6.04
CA VAL A 862 4.36 -1.00 -6.57
C VAL A 862 4.08 -1.42 -8.01
N GLU A 863 2.81 -1.61 -8.32
CA GLU A 863 2.35 -1.76 -9.70
C GLU A 863 2.04 -0.39 -10.30
N LEU A 864 2.48 -0.14 -11.54
CA LEU A 864 2.29 1.10 -12.27
C LEU A 864 1.51 0.83 -13.56
N ASN A 865 0.34 1.46 -13.69
CA ASN A 865 -0.51 1.40 -14.89
C ASN A 865 -0.13 2.44 -15.96
N VAL A 866 1.11 2.91 -15.93
CA VAL A 866 1.67 3.88 -16.87
C VAL A 866 2.93 3.31 -17.49
N ALA A 867 3.30 3.79 -18.67
CA ALA A 867 4.46 3.29 -19.39
C ALA A 867 5.65 4.24 -19.35
N GLY A 868 6.84 3.66 -19.47
CA GLY A 868 8.09 4.38 -19.64
C GLY A 868 8.88 4.54 -18.35
N GLU A 869 10.21 4.42 -18.47
CA GLU A 869 11.15 4.57 -17.36
C GLU A 869 11.03 5.94 -16.68
N HIS A 870 10.80 7.01 -17.44
CA HIS A 870 10.58 8.35 -16.88
C HIS A 870 9.36 8.39 -15.93
N ASN A 871 8.33 7.58 -16.16
CA ASN A 871 7.20 7.47 -15.25
C ASN A 871 7.54 6.63 -14.01
N ALA A 872 8.44 5.65 -14.10
CA ALA A 872 9.00 4.99 -12.93
C ALA A 872 9.80 5.98 -12.06
N ARG A 873 10.58 6.88 -12.67
CA ARG A 873 11.28 7.96 -11.96
C ARG A 873 10.30 8.96 -11.33
N ASN A 874 9.24 9.36 -12.04
CA ASN A 874 8.16 10.18 -11.48
C ASN A 874 7.49 9.47 -10.28
N ALA A 875 7.28 8.16 -10.35
CA ALA A 875 6.74 7.39 -9.23
C ALA A 875 7.70 7.41 -8.03
N LEU A 876 9.01 7.25 -8.24
CA LEU A 876 10.00 7.36 -7.16
C LEU A 876 10.05 8.77 -6.54
N ALA A 877 9.89 9.83 -7.34
CA ALA A 877 9.74 11.19 -6.83
C ALA A 877 8.49 11.32 -5.95
N ALA A 878 7.36 10.79 -6.41
CA ALA A 878 6.11 10.76 -5.64
C ALA A 878 6.25 9.95 -4.34
N ILE A 879 6.92 8.80 -4.37
CA ILE A 879 7.22 7.97 -3.20
C ILE A 879 8.06 8.77 -2.19
N ALA A 880 9.15 9.39 -2.64
CA ALA A 880 10.02 10.18 -1.76
C ALA A 880 9.28 11.35 -1.10
N CYS A 881 8.44 12.06 -1.86
CA CYS A 881 7.62 13.14 -1.32
C CYS A 881 6.52 12.65 -0.36
N ALA A 882 5.81 11.57 -0.70
CA ALA A 882 4.76 10.99 0.13
C ALA A 882 5.34 10.45 1.45
N TYR A 883 6.48 9.77 1.38
CA TYR A 883 7.23 9.31 2.54
C TYR A 883 7.66 10.49 3.42
N ALA A 884 8.22 11.55 2.83
CA ALA A 884 8.56 12.77 3.56
C ALA A 884 7.35 13.47 4.20
N ALA A 885 6.16 13.35 3.59
CA ALA A 885 4.90 13.87 4.12
C ALA A 885 4.24 12.93 5.16
N GLY A 886 4.86 11.80 5.49
CA GLY A 886 4.37 10.84 6.48
C GLY A 886 3.24 9.94 5.99
N CYS A 887 3.16 9.66 4.69
CA CYS A 887 2.21 8.66 4.16
C CYS A 887 2.71 7.25 4.45
N SER A 888 1.78 6.34 4.76
CA SER A 888 2.09 4.92 4.94
C SER A 888 2.50 4.26 3.61
N ILE A 889 3.32 3.21 3.70
CA ILE A 889 3.70 2.41 2.51
C ILE A 889 2.47 1.83 1.82
N PHE A 890 1.47 1.38 2.59
CA PHE A 890 0.22 0.87 2.04
C PHE A 890 -0.52 1.92 1.19
N ALA A 891 -0.62 3.16 1.68
CA ALA A 891 -1.23 4.24 0.90
C ALA A 891 -0.42 4.60 -0.35
N ILE A 892 0.91 4.53 -0.27
CA ILE A 892 1.81 4.72 -1.42
C ILE A 892 1.55 3.64 -2.48
N GLN A 893 1.53 2.36 -2.09
CA GLN A 893 1.26 1.24 -2.99
C GLN A 893 -0.15 1.35 -3.61
N ALA A 894 -1.17 1.56 -2.78
CA ALA A 894 -2.56 1.68 -3.24
C ALA A 894 -2.77 2.88 -4.17
N GLY A 895 -2.21 4.04 -3.81
CA GLY A 895 -2.34 5.26 -4.60
C GLY A 895 -1.67 5.16 -5.97
N LEU A 896 -0.48 4.56 -6.04
CA LEU A 896 0.23 4.37 -7.31
C LEU A 896 -0.39 3.26 -8.17
N ALA A 897 -0.88 2.18 -7.56
CA ALA A 897 -1.60 1.12 -8.27
C ALA A 897 -2.95 1.59 -8.84
N GLN A 898 -3.58 2.61 -8.25
CA GLN A 898 -4.81 3.23 -8.76
C GLN A 898 -4.55 4.35 -9.77
N PHE A 899 -3.33 4.91 -9.79
CA PHE A 899 -2.98 6.00 -10.69
C PHE A 899 -3.06 5.56 -12.15
N SER A 900 -3.64 6.41 -12.99
CA SER A 900 -3.74 6.24 -14.44
C SER A 900 -3.12 7.43 -15.15
N ALA A 901 -2.68 7.24 -16.40
CA ALA A 901 -2.09 8.30 -17.20
C ALA A 901 -2.99 9.54 -17.26
N VAL A 902 -2.38 10.72 -17.10
CA VAL A 902 -3.07 12.01 -17.22
C VAL A 902 -3.46 12.22 -18.69
N PRO A 903 -4.67 12.72 -19.00
CA PRO A 903 -5.08 12.99 -20.39
C PRO A 903 -4.01 13.77 -21.19
N GLY A 904 -3.69 13.28 -22.39
CA GLY A 904 -2.66 13.84 -23.25
C GLY A 904 -1.21 13.60 -22.81
N ARG A 905 -0.95 12.72 -21.83
CA ARG A 905 0.39 12.38 -21.33
C ARG A 905 0.64 10.87 -21.33
N LEU A 906 1.02 10.33 -22.50
CA LEU A 906 1.24 8.91 -22.78
C LEU A 906 0.04 8.01 -22.43
N VAL A 907 -1.17 8.51 -22.68
CA VAL A 907 -2.38 7.70 -22.53
C VAL A 907 -2.37 6.60 -23.60
N GLN A 908 -2.45 5.35 -23.17
CA GLN A 908 -2.47 4.21 -24.09
C GLN A 908 -3.90 3.78 -24.37
N HIS A 909 -4.24 3.73 -25.65
CA HIS A 909 -5.48 3.18 -26.16
C HIS A 909 -5.19 1.90 -26.93
N THR A 910 -5.77 0.78 -26.50
CA THR A 910 -5.87 -0.42 -27.34
C THR A 910 -7.18 -0.33 -28.11
N LEU A 911 -7.07 -0.20 -29.44
CA LEU A 911 -8.24 -0.13 -30.31
C LEU A 911 -8.77 -1.54 -30.61
N ARG A 912 -10.04 -1.63 -31.05
CA ARG A 912 -10.73 -2.92 -31.25
C ARG A 912 -10.07 -3.85 -32.26
N ASN A 913 -9.30 -3.30 -33.20
CA ASN A 913 -8.54 -4.06 -34.19
C ASN A 913 -7.19 -4.57 -33.65
N GLY A 914 -6.86 -4.34 -32.38
CA GLY A 914 -5.58 -4.73 -31.76
C GLY A 914 -4.46 -3.69 -31.89
N MET A 915 -4.66 -2.63 -32.66
CA MET A 915 -3.71 -1.52 -32.81
C MET A 915 -3.53 -0.76 -31.49
N ARG A 916 -2.31 -0.25 -31.24
CA ARG A 916 -2.02 0.64 -30.11
C ARG A 916 -1.89 2.09 -30.56
N LEU A 917 -2.58 2.98 -29.86
CA LEU A 917 -2.46 4.43 -30.02
C LEU A 917 -2.02 5.05 -28.69
N ILE A 918 -0.95 5.83 -28.72
CA ILE A 918 -0.36 6.50 -27.55
C ILE A 918 -0.53 8.00 -27.74
N ASP A 919 -1.34 8.61 -26.87
CA ASP A 919 -1.62 10.05 -26.85
C ASP A 919 -0.66 10.76 -25.87
N ASP A 920 0.26 11.55 -26.40
CA ASP A 920 1.17 12.43 -25.66
C ASP A 920 1.13 13.87 -26.20
N THR A 921 -0.08 14.39 -26.47
CA THR A 921 -0.30 15.67 -27.14
C THR A 921 -0.37 16.88 -26.21
N TYR A 922 -0.05 16.75 -24.91
CA TYR A 922 -0.17 17.87 -23.97
C TYR A 922 0.92 18.92 -24.14
N ASN A 923 2.19 18.52 -24.13
CA ASN A 923 3.33 19.41 -24.36
C ASN A 923 4.51 18.67 -24.99
N ALA A 924 5.39 19.40 -25.68
CA ALA A 924 6.58 18.85 -26.30
C ALA A 924 7.79 19.77 -26.11
N ASN A 925 8.88 19.16 -25.67
CA ASN A 925 10.24 19.69 -25.65
C ASN A 925 11.20 18.52 -25.99
N PRO A 926 12.49 18.78 -26.26
CA PRO A 926 13.38 17.74 -26.79
C PRO A 926 13.48 16.52 -25.88
N ASP A 927 13.60 16.75 -24.57
CA ASP A 927 13.76 15.68 -23.58
C ASP A 927 12.47 14.83 -23.43
N SER A 928 11.29 15.46 -23.43
CA SER A 928 10.01 14.74 -23.40
C SER A 928 9.71 13.99 -24.69
N VAL A 929 10.12 14.50 -25.86
CA VAL A 929 10.00 13.77 -27.14
C VAL A 929 10.87 12.54 -27.15
N ARG A 930 12.11 12.63 -26.66
CA ARG A 930 13.01 11.47 -26.53
C ARG A 930 12.43 10.42 -25.58
N ALA A 931 11.85 10.83 -24.45
CA ALA A 931 11.17 9.91 -23.54
C ALA A 931 9.96 9.20 -24.19
N ALA A 932 9.17 9.91 -25.01
CA ALA A 932 8.07 9.33 -25.77
C ALA A 932 8.56 8.34 -26.84
N ILE A 933 9.64 8.68 -27.55
CA ILE A 933 10.30 7.78 -28.51
C ILE A 933 10.74 6.48 -27.83
N GLN A 934 11.34 6.54 -26.64
CA GLN A 934 11.74 5.33 -25.90
C GLN A 934 10.55 4.43 -25.57
N VAL A 935 9.42 5.01 -25.16
CA VAL A 935 8.19 4.25 -24.90
C VAL A 935 7.69 3.56 -26.16
N LEU A 936 7.67 4.27 -27.29
CA LEU A 936 7.26 3.73 -28.58
C LEU A 936 8.22 2.64 -29.09
N ALA A 937 9.53 2.86 -28.97
CA ALA A 937 10.56 1.91 -29.36
C ALA A 937 10.44 0.58 -28.58
N GLY A 938 10.12 0.66 -27.28
CA GLY A 938 9.85 -0.50 -26.43
C GLY A 938 8.63 -1.34 -26.80
N GLN A 939 7.77 -0.89 -27.73
CA GLN A 939 6.59 -1.63 -28.21
C GLN A 939 6.97 -2.71 -29.23
N MET A 940 7.88 -3.61 -28.86
CA MET A 940 8.51 -4.61 -29.75
C MET A 940 7.52 -5.64 -30.33
N THR A 941 6.32 -5.77 -29.77
CA THR A 941 5.26 -6.64 -30.29
C THR A 941 4.62 -6.11 -31.57
N TYR A 942 4.80 -4.83 -31.89
CA TYR A 942 4.21 -4.19 -33.07
C TYR A 942 5.28 -4.00 -34.15
N ARG A 943 4.99 -4.46 -35.38
CA ARG A 943 5.92 -4.33 -36.51
C ARG A 943 6.10 -2.89 -36.96
N GLN A 944 5.04 -2.08 -36.91
CA GLN A 944 5.09 -0.68 -37.31
C GLN A 944 5.00 0.22 -36.09
N ARG A 945 6.06 0.98 -35.83
CA ARG A 945 6.16 1.95 -34.73
C ARG A 945 6.26 3.34 -35.35
N ILE A 946 5.14 4.06 -35.33
CA ILE A 946 4.95 5.31 -36.07
C ILE A 946 4.91 6.46 -35.07
N LEU A 947 5.80 7.43 -35.24
CA LEU A 947 5.76 8.69 -34.51
C LEU A 947 5.09 9.77 -35.36
N ILE A 948 4.12 10.47 -34.78
CA ILE A 948 3.52 11.68 -35.34
C ILE A 948 3.94 12.86 -34.46
N LEU A 949 4.66 13.82 -35.03
CA LEU A 949 5.27 14.91 -34.28
C LEU A 949 4.84 16.29 -34.82
N GLY A 950 4.29 17.12 -33.94
CA GLY A 950 4.08 18.55 -34.17
C GLY A 950 5.24 19.40 -33.64
N ASP A 951 5.24 20.70 -33.97
CA ASP A 951 6.23 21.65 -33.44
C ASP A 951 6.30 21.63 -31.90
N MET A 952 7.53 21.67 -31.39
CA MET A 952 7.85 21.92 -29.99
C MET A 952 7.83 23.44 -29.72
N GLY A 953 7.08 23.88 -28.71
CA GLY A 953 6.96 25.29 -28.31
C GLY A 953 8.09 25.75 -27.37
N GLU A 954 8.26 27.07 -27.27
CA GLU A 954 9.15 27.74 -26.28
C GLU A 954 10.63 27.28 -26.33
N VAL A 955 11.05 26.78 -27.50
CA VAL A 955 12.39 26.27 -27.78
C VAL A 955 13.42 27.35 -28.14
N GLY A 956 12.98 28.60 -28.31
CA GLY A 956 13.83 29.73 -28.68
C GLY A 956 14.55 29.56 -30.02
N ALA A 957 15.67 30.27 -30.19
CA ALA A 957 16.45 30.27 -31.44
C ALA A 957 17.05 28.89 -31.80
N ALA A 958 17.18 27.98 -30.83
CA ALA A 958 17.68 26.62 -31.04
C ALA A 958 16.61 25.64 -31.56
N GLY A 959 15.38 26.12 -31.83
CA GLY A 959 14.26 25.32 -32.30
C GLY A 959 14.59 24.33 -33.43
N PRO A 960 15.19 24.76 -34.56
CA PRO A 960 15.56 23.85 -35.65
C PRO A 960 16.49 22.71 -35.22
N ALA A 961 17.57 23.03 -34.48
CA ALA A 961 18.54 22.04 -34.02
C ALA A 961 17.93 21.00 -33.07
N PHE A 962 17.02 21.44 -32.20
CA PHE A 962 16.29 20.54 -31.32
C PHE A 962 15.33 19.60 -32.06
N HIS A 963 14.68 20.08 -33.13
CA HIS A 963 13.85 19.23 -33.98
C HIS A 963 14.70 18.24 -34.78
N GLU A 964 15.87 18.66 -35.26
CA GLU A 964 16.85 17.78 -35.90
C GLU A 964 17.28 16.66 -34.94
N GLU A 965 17.66 17.00 -33.71
CA GLU A 965 18.08 16.04 -32.67
C GLU A 965 17.03 14.95 -32.43
N VAL A 966 15.75 15.32 -32.25
CA VAL A 966 14.71 14.33 -31.98
C VAL A 966 14.40 13.46 -33.20
N GLY A 967 14.56 14.00 -34.41
CA GLY A 967 14.46 13.24 -35.66
C GLY A 967 15.57 12.19 -35.77
N GLN A 968 16.82 12.59 -35.53
CA GLN A 968 17.97 11.68 -35.48
C GLN A 968 17.78 10.61 -34.39
N TYR A 969 17.29 11.00 -33.21
CA TYR A 969 17.06 10.06 -32.12
C TYR A 969 15.96 9.04 -32.46
N ALA A 970 14.87 9.46 -33.08
CA ALA A 970 13.81 8.56 -33.56
C ALA A 970 14.36 7.54 -34.59
N GLN A 971 15.26 7.95 -35.47
CA GLN A 971 15.94 7.06 -36.42
C GLN A 971 16.86 6.07 -35.71
N GLN A 972 17.68 6.54 -34.76
CA GLN A 972 18.58 5.70 -33.95
C GLN A 972 17.84 4.63 -33.15
N GLN A 973 16.62 4.93 -32.70
CA GLN A 973 15.74 3.98 -32.00
C GLN A 973 14.97 3.05 -32.96
N GLN A 974 15.26 3.09 -34.26
CA GLN A 974 14.70 2.20 -35.28
C GLN A 974 13.17 2.22 -35.33
N LEU A 975 12.59 3.41 -35.18
CA LEU A 975 11.18 3.62 -35.50
C LEU A 975 10.95 3.39 -36.99
N THR A 976 9.77 2.93 -37.38
CA THR A 976 9.51 2.57 -38.78
C THR A 976 9.09 3.77 -39.63
N ARG A 977 8.44 4.76 -39.02
CA ARG A 977 8.02 5.99 -39.70
C ARG A 977 7.98 7.19 -38.76
N LEU A 978 8.24 8.36 -39.32
CA LEU A 978 8.06 9.67 -38.68
C LEU A 978 7.21 10.58 -39.57
N LEU A 979 6.03 10.98 -39.10
CA LEU A 979 5.15 11.92 -39.78
C LEU A 979 5.14 13.24 -39.03
N THR A 980 5.32 14.37 -39.73
CA THR A 980 5.44 15.68 -39.06
C THR A 980 4.49 16.73 -39.62
N VAL A 981 4.07 17.66 -38.76
CA VAL A 981 3.26 18.84 -39.10
C VAL A 981 3.81 20.05 -38.35
N GLY A 982 3.99 21.18 -39.02
CA GLY A 982 4.54 22.40 -38.43
C GLY A 982 5.92 22.76 -38.98
N ALA A 983 6.24 24.05 -38.93
CA ALA A 983 7.38 24.60 -39.66
C ALA A 983 8.72 24.07 -39.13
N LEU A 984 8.83 23.84 -37.82
CA LEU A 984 10.06 23.37 -37.19
C LEU A 984 10.15 21.84 -37.23
N ALA A 985 9.04 21.13 -37.13
CA ALA A 985 8.98 19.67 -37.19
C ALA A 985 9.43 19.11 -38.55
N ALA A 986 9.44 19.92 -39.61
CA ALA A 986 10.06 19.57 -40.89
C ALA A 986 11.53 19.14 -40.73
N HIS A 987 12.30 19.81 -39.86
CA HIS A 987 13.69 19.44 -39.58
C HIS A 987 13.82 18.05 -38.95
N SER A 988 12.83 17.60 -38.17
CA SER A 988 12.81 16.23 -37.64
C SER A 988 12.63 15.19 -38.75
N SER A 989 11.81 15.48 -39.76
CA SER A 989 11.63 14.60 -40.91
C SER A 989 12.89 14.53 -41.79
N GLU A 990 13.52 15.67 -42.06
CA GLU A 990 14.79 15.73 -42.80
C GLU A 990 15.88 14.91 -42.11
N ALA A 991 16.02 15.08 -40.79
CA ALA A 991 16.99 14.38 -39.97
C ALA A 991 16.76 12.85 -39.87
N PHE A 992 15.50 12.42 -39.84
CA PHE A 992 15.15 11.00 -39.78
C PHE A 992 15.44 10.27 -41.09
N GLY A 993 15.30 10.97 -42.23
CA GLY A 993 15.59 10.42 -43.56
C GLY A 993 14.53 9.44 -44.06
N GLU A 994 14.96 8.27 -44.53
CA GLU A 994 14.07 7.26 -45.13
C GLU A 994 12.98 6.81 -44.14
N GLY A 995 11.72 6.85 -44.57
CA GLY A 995 10.56 6.54 -43.72
C GLY A 995 9.93 7.75 -43.03
N ALA A 996 10.49 8.96 -43.19
CA ALA A 996 9.84 10.20 -42.75
C ALA A 996 9.07 10.92 -43.85
N GLN A 997 8.02 11.65 -43.47
CA GLN A 997 7.27 12.53 -44.36
C GLN A 997 6.73 13.76 -43.61
N HIS A 998 6.94 14.95 -44.18
CA HIS A 998 6.39 16.20 -43.68
C HIS A 998 5.08 16.56 -44.41
N PHE A 999 4.12 17.11 -43.67
CA PHE A 999 2.81 17.52 -44.18
C PHE A 999 2.52 18.99 -43.86
N ALA A 1000 1.85 19.66 -44.80
CA ALA A 1000 1.48 21.07 -44.64
C ALA A 1000 0.46 21.29 -43.50
N ASP A 1001 -0.41 20.32 -43.26
CA ASP A 1001 -1.43 20.38 -42.20
C ASP A 1001 -1.84 18.99 -41.69
N GLN A 1002 -2.62 18.97 -40.61
CA GLN A 1002 -3.12 17.72 -40.01
C GLN A 1002 -4.09 16.96 -40.94
N ALA A 1003 -4.80 17.66 -41.83
CA ALA A 1003 -5.80 17.03 -42.69
C ALA A 1003 -5.14 16.16 -43.77
N SER A 1004 -4.11 16.70 -44.43
CA SER A 1004 -3.28 16.00 -45.42
C SER A 1004 -2.52 14.83 -44.78
N LEU A 1005 -2.02 15.00 -43.54
CA LEU A 1005 -1.43 13.89 -42.78
C LEU A 1005 -2.42 12.74 -42.56
N LEU A 1006 -3.64 13.06 -42.09
CA LEU A 1006 -4.66 12.06 -41.81
C LEU A 1006 -5.13 11.34 -43.08
N GLN A 1007 -5.25 12.06 -44.20
CA GLN A 1007 -5.62 11.47 -45.49
C GLN A 1007 -4.62 10.41 -45.97
N ASP A 1008 -3.32 10.62 -45.69
CA ASP A 1008 -2.26 9.67 -46.04
C ASP A 1008 -2.15 8.51 -45.03
N LEU A 1009 -2.30 8.80 -43.73
CA LEU A 1009 -2.09 7.86 -42.64
C LEU A 1009 -3.22 6.82 -42.52
N LEU A 1010 -4.48 7.28 -42.51
CA LEU A 1010 -5.63 6.42 -42.15
C LEU A 1010 -5.72 5.15 -43.00
N PRO A 1011 -5.54 5.17 -44.34
CA PRO A 1011 -5.58 3.96 -45.17
C PRO A 1011 -4.46 2.95 -44.89
N ARG A 1012 -3.42 3.33 -44.14
CA ARG A 1012 -2.23 2.52 -43.85
C ARG A 1012 -2.21 1.95 -42.44
N LEU A 1013 -3.18 2.30 -41.60
CA LEU A 1013 -3.28 1.79 -40.24
C LEU A 1013 -3.71 0.31 -40.25
N THR A 1014 -2.95 -0.53 -39.57
CA THR A 1014 -3.21 -1.98 -39.45
C THR A 1014 -3.12 -2.40 -37.97
N PRO A 1015 -3.62 -3.60 -37.60
CA PRO A 1015 -3.41 -4.18 -36.27
C PRO A 1015 -1.95 -4.27 -35.82
N GLU A 1016 -1.00 -4.31 -36.77
CA GLU A 1016 0.44 -4.38 -36.49
C GLU A 1016 1.06 -3.01 -36.13
N CYS A 1017 0.27 -1.94 -36.12
CA CYS A 1017 0.74 -0.59 -35.83
C CYS A 1017 0.67 -0.24 -34.33
N CYS A 1018 1.71 0.45 -33.85
CA CYS A 1018 1.69 1.27 -32.66
C CYS A 1018 1.98 2.72 -33.07
N VAL A 1019 1.02 3.61 -32.87
CA VAL A 1019 1.12 5.03 -33.25
C VAL A 1019 1.27 5.88 -32.00
N LEU A 1020 2.27 6.75 -31.94
CA LEU A 1020 2.41 7.78 -30.90
C LEU A 1020 2.20 9.15 -31.50
N VAL A 1021 1.35 9.98 -30.89
CA VAL A 1021 1.10 11.36 -31.31
C VAL A 1021 1.64 12.32 -30.26
N LYS A 1022 2.50 13.25 -30.66
CA LYS A 1022 3.11 14.23 -29.77
C LYS A 1022 3.21 15.60 -30.41
N GLY A 1023 3.05 16.66 -29.61
CA GLY A 1023 3.26 18.04 -30.03
C GLY A 1023 2.92 19.00 -28.89
N SER A 1024 3.32 20.26 -29.01
CA SER A 1024 2.92 21.28 -28.04
C SER A 1024 1.44 21.65 -28.19
N ARG A 1025 0.81 22.08 -27.09
CA ARG A 1025 -0.64 22.34 -27.03
C ARG A 1025 -1.18 23.28 -28.12
N PHE A 1026 -0.39 24.27 -28.55
CA PHE A 1026 -0.82 25.20 -29.61
C PHE A 1026 -1.01 24.50 -30.97
N MET A 1027 -0.35 23.36 -31.20
CA MET A 1027 -0.51 22.55 -32.41
C MET A 1027 -1.83 21.78 -32.45
N ARG A 1028 -2.52 21.61 -31.31
CA ARG A 1028 -3.80 20.90 -31.22
C ARG A 1028 -3.76 19.46 -31.76
N MET A 1029 -2.68 18.73 -31.46
CA MET A 1029 -2.45 17.37 -31.96
C MET A 1029 -3.45 16.35 -31.41
N GLU A 1030 -4.19 16.67 -30.34
CA GLU A 1030 -5.31 15.86 -29.83
C GLU A 1030 -6.38 15.60 -30.92
N ARG A 1031 -6.47 16.46 -31.94
CA ARG A 1031 -7.35 16.28 -33.09
C ARG A 1031 -6.96 15.09 -33.96
N VAL A 1032 -5.65 14.82 -34.09
CA VAL A 1032 -5.13 13.65 -34.81
C VAL A 1032 -5.50 12.37 -34.07
N VAL A 1033 -5.33 12.35 -32.74
CA VAL A 1033 -5.74 11.23 -31.87
C VAL A 1033 -7.23 10.95 -32.03
N ALA A 1034 -8.07 11.99 -31.93
CA ALA A 1034 -9.52 11.86 -32.08
C ALA A 1034 -9.92 11.36 -33.47
N ALA A 1035 -9.26 11.82 -34.53
CA ALA A 1035 -9.54 11.36 -35.89
C ALA A 1035 -9.18 9.89 -36.12
N ILE A 1036 -8.05 9.42 -35.58
CA ILE A 1036 -7.65 7.99 -35.63
C ILE A 1036 -8.68 7.12 -34.90
N GLN A 1037 -9.10 7.54 -33.70
CA GLN A 1037 -10.12 6.84 -32.93
C GLN A 1037 -11.47 6.77 -33.66
N ALA A 1038 -11.90 7.88 -34.28
CA ALA A 1038 -13.17 7.95 -35.01
C ALA A 1038 -13.16 7.08 -36.28
N ALA A 1039 -12.08 7.10 -37.06
CA ALA A 1039 -11.96 6.31 -38.29
C ALA A 1039 -12.07 4.81 -37.99
N LEU A 1040 -11.36 4.33 -36.96
CA LEU A 1040 -11.33 2.91 -36.60
C LEU A 1040 -12.55 2.46 -35.78
N ALA A 1041 -13.40 3.40 -35.33
CA ALA A 1041 -14.73 3.09 -34.80
C ALA A 1041 -15.76 2.86 -35.93
N ASN A 1042 -15.60 3.53 -37.07
CA ASN A 1042 -16.57 3.55 -38.18
C ASN A 1042 -16.41 2.40 -39.19
N ASP A 1043 -15.22 1.79 -39.31
CA ASP A 1043 -14.95 0.66 -40.23
C ASP A 1043 -15.79 -0.60 -39.96
N TYR A 1044 -16.46 -0.69 -38.80
CA TYR A 1044 -17.40 -1.78 -38.50
C TYR A 1044 -18.81 -1.57 -39.08
N SER A 1045 -19.16 -0.35 -39.50
CA SER A 1045 -20.48 -0.08 -40.10
C SER A 1045 -20.51 -0.30 -41.62
N ALA A 1046 -19.35 -0.29 -42.29
CA ALA A 1046 -19.26 -0.44 -43.75
C ALA A 1046 -19.22 -1.90 -44.24
N ASN A 1047 -18.94 -2.88 -43.36
CA ASN A 1047 -18.86 -4.30 -43.71
C ASN A 1047 -20.12 -5.12 -43.35
N ASN A 1048 -21.22 -4.48 -42.93
CA ASN A 1048 -22.44 -5.19 -42.56
C ASN A 1048 -23.75 -4.54 -43.09
N SER A 1049 -23.75 -4.09 -44.35
CA SER A 1049 -24.98 -3.65 -45.01
C SER A 1049 -25.01 -4.04 -46.49
N GLY A 1050 -25.21 -5.33 -46.74
CA GLY A 1050 -26.01 -5.76 -47.89
C GLY A 1050 -27.47 -5.88 -47.46
N VAL A 1051 -28.38 -5.39 -48.29
CA VAL A 1051 -29.86 -5.41 -48.20
C VAL A 1051 -30.54 -4.13 -47.64
N THR A 1052 -30.61 -3.15 -48.54
CA THR A 1052 -31.78 -2.34 -48.98
C THR A 1052 -32.85 -1.83 -48.00
N ASP A 1053 -32.94 -0.48 -48.01
CA ASP A 1053 -34.11 0.38 -48.29
C ASP A 1053 -34.93 1.09 -47.20
N ALA A 1054 -35.20 2.37 -47.53
CA ALA A 1054 -36.28 3.28 -47.15
C ALA A 1054 -36.18 4.21 -45.90
N THR A 1055 -35.80 5.47 -46.20
CA THR A 1055 -36.46 6.75 -45.83
C THR A 1055 -36.47 7.29 -44.38
N VAL A 1056 -35.70 8.39 -44.22
CA VAL A 1056 -35.70 9.59 -43.31
C VAL A 1056 -37.11 10.22 -43.10
N PRO A 1057 -37.45 11.09 -42.08
CA PRO A 1057 -36.62 11.91 -41.16
C PRO A 1057 -36.98 12.04 -39.65
N ALA A 1058 -35.95 12.42 -38.88
CA ALA A 1058 -35.81 13.48 -37.86
C ALA A 1058 -36.97 13.85 -36.89
N SER A 1059 -36.66 13.93 -35.58
CA SER A 1059 -36.93 15.13 -34.78
C SER A 1059 -36.13 15.22 -33.47
N HIS A 1060 -35.91 16.47 -33.07
CA HIS A 1060 -35.15 17.03 -31.96
C HIS A 1060 -35.45 16.50 -30.55
N GLY A 1061 -34.53 16.77 -29.60
CA GLY A 1061 -34.92 17.03 -28.21
C GLY A 1061 -33.85 16.77 -27.17
N ALA A 1062 -33.49 17.80 -26.43
CA ALA A 1062 -32.43 17.85 -25.43
C ALA A 1062 -32.88 17.37 -24.03
N SER A 1063 -31.87 17.20 -23.15
CA SER A 1063 -31.97 17.22 -21.66
C SER A 1063 -32.69 16.01 -21.03
N SER A 1064 -32.55 15.64 -19.76
CA SER A 1064 -31.58 15.77 -18.68
C SER A 1064 -32.27 15.08 -17.50
N ALA A 1065 -31.48 14.53 -16.57
CA ALA A 1065 -31.84 14.25 -15.18
C ALA A 1065 -32.75 13.05 -14.83
N ALA A 1066 -32.14 12.20 -14.00
CA ALA A 1066 -32.67 11.71 -12.72
C ALA A 1066 -33.77 10.63 -12.68
N SER A 1067 -33.30 9.44 -12.28
CA SER A 1067 -33.71 8.71 -11.06
C SER A 1067 -35.04 7.96 -11.01
N GLN A 1068 -34.92 6.73 -10.47
CA GLN A 1068 -35.94 5.92 -9.79
C GLN A 1068 -36.97 5.29 -10.75
N HIS A 1069 -37.11 3.96 -10.88
CA HIS A 1069 -37.43 2.98 -9.85
C HIS A 1069 -37.60 1.61 -10.53
N ILE A 1070 -37.05 0.56 -9.89
CA ILE A 1070 -37.71 -0.73 -9.59
C ILE A 1070 -38.37 -1.51 -10.76
N GLN A 1071 -37.64 -2.55 -11.18
CA GLN A 1071 -38.09 -3.91 -11.59
C GLN A 1071 -39.50 -4.31 -11.13
N PRO A 1072 -40.25 -5.22 -11.80
CA PRO A 1072 -39.75 -6.59 -12.01
C PRO A 1072 -40.36 -7.39 -13.18
N HIS A 1073 -39.87 -8.64 -13.30
CA HIS A 1073 -40.56 -9.80 -13.91
C HIS A 1073 -40.72 -9.78 -15.44
N GLN A 1074 -40.70 -10.89 -16.17
CA GLN A 1074 -40.35 -12.31 -16.00
C GLN A 1074 -40.56 -12.91 -17.40
N GLY A 1075 -39.97 -14.07 -17.67
CA GLY A 1075 -40.44 -14.97 -18.74
C GLY A 1075 -39.55 -14.93 -19.97
N GLU A 1076 -38.57 -15.81 -20.08
CA GLU A 1076 -38.71 -17.23 -20.48
C GLU A 1076 -38.87 -17.43 -22.00
N ARG A 1077 -37.98 -18.32 -22.51
CA ARG A 1077 -38.17 -19.24 -23.65
C ARG A 1077 -38.14 -18.57 -25.05
N HIS A 1078 -37.53 -19.12 -26.09
CA HIS A 1078 -37.00 -20.45 -26.38
C HIS A 1078 -36.00 -20.34 -27.56
N ALA A 1079 -34.95 -21.16 -27.52
CA ALA A 1079 -34.36 -21.93 -28.63
C ALA A 1079 -34.11 -21.26 -30.00
N ALA A 1080 -32.83 -21.04 -30.33
CA ALA A 1080 -32.10 -21.79 -31.36
C ALA A 1080 -30.60 -21.51 -31.23
#